data_AF-A0A2I0AHI3-F1
#
_entry.id   AF-A0A2I0AHI3-F1
#
_cell.length_a   1.000
_cell.length_b   1.000
_cell.length_c   1.000
_cell.angle_alpha   90.00
_cell.angle_beta   90.00
_cell.angle_gamma   90.00
#
_symmetry.space_group_name_H-M   'P 1'
#
loop_
_entity.id
_entity.type
_entity.pdbx_description
1 polymer ?
#
loop_
_entity_poly.entity_id
_entity_poly.type
_entity_poly.pdbx_seq_one_letter_code
_entity_poly.pdbx_strand_id
1 'polypeptide(L)'
;MALPFQFYPSTLPPSRPFLSLRRPRLPPAAVGHGRKFGPLPSDDEPPEAPEDSSHGVSRNQQFQRQVAAARRRQEEQFKKDQPLFLSALALEEDPPSPADAAAGSSSGDDPFGDIDRAIALKRHEFVKQGLLPPNPPKIKNKDVPIDGIDELSAEEVLDLEEIEELHGLTVISRDEIPEENPIKLQEGVNVAAAPPDPPSFDLDLDTLGKSRGQILEPKYKMTLAELLDESRVVPLSVFGDLDVAITGIQHDSREVSSGDLFVCCNGATTTDGLDYLTEADKRGAVAVVADKEINLEETLGCKALVIVEDTNSVLQVLASSFYRSPSRYLSAIGITGTHGKTSTAHLVKSMYEAMALRTGMLCSLGYYIYGENRLEASESTPDAVAVQRLIAKMVHNGTEAVVIEASSQGLALGRYDEVDFDIAVFTNLTRDHLDLHGSEEEHRNSMGKLFERMVDPERHRKVVNIDDPNSSYFIELGNPDVPIVKYAMDDKNADVYPLKFELSLFETQVLVQTPDGILEISSGLLGRDNVYNILAAVSVGIAVGAPLENLVRGIEEVDAVPGRCELIDEEQAFAVIVDHAQTPEALSRLLDTTRELGPRRIITVIGCCGEGERGKRPLMTKVATDKSDVVMLTSDNPKNEDPLDILDDMLAGVGWSMQDYLKYGENDYYPPLPNGHRLFLHDIRRVAVRAAVAMGEEGDVVVVAGKGNETYDIEGDKEEFFDDREECREALHYVDELHQAGIDTSEFPWRLPESH
;
A
#
# COMPACT_ATOMS: atom_id res chain seq x y z
N MET A 1 46.00 20.45 45.04
CA MET A 1 44.67 20.91 45.48
C MET A 1 44.12 21.74 44.32
N ALA A 2 43.54 21.16 43.27
CA ALA A 2 42.28 20.41 43.19
C ALA A 2 41.04 21.27 43.50
N LEU A 3 40.25 21.47 42.43
CA LEU A 3 38.79 21.71 42.33
C LEU A 3 38.25 23.16 42.10
N PRO A 4 37.15 23.29 41.31
CA PRO A 4 37.17 24.05 40.04
C PRO A 4 35.95 24.98 39.83
N PHE A 5 35.94 25.62 38.65
CA PHE A 5 34.88 26.43 38.06
C PHE A 5 33.61 25.64 37.71
N GLN A 6 32.43 26.24 37.94
CA GLN A 6 31.13 25.84 37.38
C GLN A 6 30.78 26.78 36.22
N PHE A 7 30.48 26.20 35.05
CA PHE A 7 29.69 26.83 33.99
C PHE A 7 28.50 25.91 33.71
N TYR A 8 27.29 26.47 33.79
CA TYR A 8 26.06 25.91 33.19
C TYR A 8 25.68 26.81 32.02
N PRO A 9 25.20 26.23 30.91
CA PRO A 9 24.06 26.82 30.22
C PRO A 9 22.93 25.80 30.13
N SER A 10 21.82 26.13 30.79
CA SER A 10 20.53 25.48 30.65
C SER A 10 19.85 25.96 29.37
N THR A 11 19.73 25.11 28.37
CA THR A 11 18.74 25.27 27.29
C THR A 11 17.58 24.34 27.61
N LEU A 12 16.53 24.89 28.20
CA LEU A 12 15.22 24.24 28.26
C LEU A 12 14.67 24.15 26.82
N PRO A 13 14.08 23.01 26.40
CA PRO A 13 13.38 22.94 25.12
C PRO A 13 12.17 23.88 25.12
N PRO A 14 11.75 24.42 23.96
CA PRO A 14 10.57 25.27 23.86
C PRO A 14 9.31 24.50 24.29
N SER A 15 8.39 25.20 24.96
CA SER A 15 7.07 24.67 25.32
C SER A 15 6.30 24.26 24.06
N ARG A 16 5.97 22.97 23.94
CA ARG A 16 5.16 22.39 22.85
C ARG A 16 3.72 22.92 22.90
N PRO A 17 3.02 23.03 21.75
CA PRO A 17 1.58 23.26 21.74
C PRO A 17 0.85 21.97 22.16
N PHE A 18 0.77 21.72 23.46
CA PHE A 18 -0.11 20.69 24.00
C PHE A 18 -1.41 21.37 24.42
N LEU A 19 -2.47 21.21 23.62
CA LEU A 19 -3.81 21.67 23.99
C LEU A 19 -4.38 20.72 25.06
N SER A 20 -4.08 20.98 26.34
CA SER A 20 -4.82 20.36 27.46
C SER A 20 -5.59 21.42 28.25
N LEU A 21 -6.92 21.35 28.18
CA LEU A 21 -7.81 22.11 29.04
C LEU A 21 -8.01 21.32 30.35
N ARG A 22 -7.21 21.62 31.39
CA ARG A 22 -7.23 20.88 32.67
C ARG A 22 -8.42 21.25 33.57
N ARG A 23 -9.03 20.23 34.22
CA ARG A 23 -9.59 20.32 35.59
C ARG A 23 -9.31 19.04 36.42
N PRO A 24 -9.25 19.13 37.77
CA PRO A 24 -8.52 18.16 38.60
C PRO A 24 -9.41 17.06 39.23
N ARG A 25 -8.84 15.84 39.37
CA ARG A 25 -9.42 14.71 40.15
C ARG A 25 -8.71 14.52 41.50
N LEU A 26 -9.45 14.01 42.48
CA LEU A 26 -8.98 13.55 43.81
C LEU A 26 -8.81 12.01 43.82
N PRO A 27 -7.86 11.42 44.60
CA PRO A 27 -7.43 10.03 44.46
C PRO A 27 -7.86 9.14 45.68
N PRO A 28 -7.41 7.86 45.84
CA PRO A 28 -8.32 6.69 45.84
C PRO A 28 -8.16 5.82 47.12
N ALA A 29 -8.83 4.66 47.17
CA ALA A 29 -8.61 3.64 48.21
C ALA A 29 -8.35 2.25 47.62
N ALA A 30 -7.41 1.54 48.25
CA ALA A 30 -6.65 0.38 47.76
C ALA A 30 -7.12 -0.99 48.33
N VAL A 31 -6.28 -2.02 48.08
CA VAL A 31 -6.11 -3.35 48.73
C VAL A 31 -6.74 -4.52 47.93
N GLY A 32 -6.11 -5.68 47.66
CA GLY A 32 -4.78 -6.23 47.94
C GLY A 32 -4.69 -7.77 47.74
N HIS A 33 -3.52 -8.24 47.28
CA HIS A 33 -2.80 -9.54 47.50
C HIS A 33 -3.44 -10.96 47.35
N GLY A 34 -2.76 -11.83 46.56
CA GLY A 34 -1.92 -12.92 47.13
C GLY A 34 -1.92 -14.36 46.54
N ARG A 35 -0.76 -14.79 45.97
CA ARG A 35 -0.01 -16.10 46.08
C ARG A 35 -0.67 -17.43 45.58
N LYS A 36 -0.02 -18.54 45.17
CA LYS A 36 1.35 -19.05 44.82
C LYS A 36 1.22 -20.56 44.39
N PHE A 37 1.90 -20.97 43.31
CA PHE A 37 2.60 -22.24 42.94
C PHE A 37 2.18 -23.70 43.30
N GLY A 38 2.14 -24.56 42.24
CA GLY A 38 2.89 -25.82 42.02
C GLY A 38 2.14 -27.18 42.11
N PRO A 39 2.64 -28.34 41.58
CA PRO A 39 3.60 -28.65 40.48
C PRO A 39 3.16 -29.81 39.50
N LEU A 40 4.00 -30.14 38.50
CA LEU A 40 3.92 -31.22 37.47
C LEU A 40 4.30 -32.64 38.00
N PRO A 41 3.96 -33.76 37.30
CA PRO A 41 4.98 -34.44 36.44
C PRO A 41 4.50 -35.35 35.24
N SER A 42 5.50 -35.71 34.41
CA SER A 42 5.83 -36.97 33.67
C SER A 42 5.38 -37.28 32.22
N ASP A 43 6.36 -37.18 31.29
CA ASP A 43 6.95 -38.14 30.32
C ASP A 43 6.15 -39.33 29.73
N ASP A 44 6.21 -39.52 28.39
CA ASP A 44 6.99 -40.60 27.72
C ASP A 44 6.89 -40.62 26.16
N GLU A 45 7.93 -41.21 25.53
CA GLU A 45 8.05 -41.84 24.17
C GLU A 45 8.78 -41.12 22.98
N PRO A 46 9.43 -41.83 22.02
CA PRO A 46 10.89 -42.16 21.98
C PRO A 46 11.63 -41.75 20.65
N PRO A 47 12.95 -42.03 20.43
CA PRO A 47 13.75 -41.42 19.35
C PRO A 47 13.82 -42.21 18.04
N GLU A 48 13.92 -41.49 16.90
CA GLU A 48 14.06 -42.03 15.53
C GLU A 48 15.48 -42.49 15.18
N ALA A 49 15.55 -43.46 14.26
CA ALA A 49 16.74 -44.21 13.83
C ALA A 49 17.43 -43.60 12.57
N PRO A 50 18.72 -43.93 12.30
CA PRO A 50 19.50 -43.30 11.23
C PRO A 50 19.40 -44.01 9.86
N GLU A 51 19.59 -43.22 8.79
CA GLU A 51 19.45 -43.59 7.37
C GLU A 51 20.53 -44.57 6.84
N ASP A 52 20.09 -45.54 6.02
CA ASP A 52 20.92 -46.54 5.33
C ASP A 52 21.23 -46.13 3.87
N SER A 53 22.52 -46.01 3.56
CA SER A 53 23.06 -45.73 2.23
C SER A 53 23.52 -47.03 1.56
N SER A 54 22.66 -47.68 0.76
CA SER A 54 23.01 -48.95 0.08
C SER A 54 22.88 -48.95 -1.45
N HIS A 55 22.63 -47.81 -2.10
CA HIS A 55 22.78 -47.68 -3.55
C HIS A 55 23.66 -46.46 -3.87
N GLY A 56 24.92 -46.70 -4.24
CA GLY A 56 26.00 -45.71 -4.41
C GLY A 56 25.82 -44.68 -5.53
N VAL A 57 24.69 -43.99 -5.60
CA VAL A 57 24.42 -42.82 -6.45
C VAL A 57 23.41 -41.94 -5.69
N SER A 58 23.71 -40.66 -5.47
CA SER A 58 22.85 -39.79 -4.66
C SER A 58 21.46 -39.58 -5.29
N ARG A 59 20.44 -39.31 -4.46
CA ARG A 59 19.06 -39.01 -4.90
C ARG A 59 19.02 -37.92 -5.98
N ASN A 60 19.90 -36.92 -5.88
CA ASN A 60 20.04 -35.85 -6.88
C ASN A 60 20.58 -36.34 -8.23
N GLN A 61 21.48 -37.32 -8.25
CA GLN A 61 22.01 -37.89 -9.50
C GLN A 61 20.99 -38.81 -10.20
N GLN A 62 20.12 -39.47 -9.45
CA GLN A 62 18.99 -40.23 -10.02
C GLN A 62 17.95 -39.30 -10.65
N PHE A 63 17.64 -38.20 -9.98
CA PHE A 63 16.71 -37.18 -10.48
C PHE A 63 17.19 -36.57 -11.81
N GLN A 64 18.46 -36.16 -11.91
CA GLN A 64 18.98 -35.57 -13.15
C GLN A 64 18.98 -36.53 -14.35
N ARG A 65 19.17 -37.84 -14.12
CA ARG A 65 19.08 -38.83 -15.19
C ARG A 65 17.66 -39.03 -15.70
N GLN A 66 16.65 -38.92 -14.83
CA GLN A 66 15.24 -39.01 -15.24
C GLN A 66 14.82 -37.79 -16.06
N VAL A 67 15.24 -36.58 -15.66
CA VAL A 67 14.96 -35.33 -16.39
C VAL A 67 15.57 -35.35 -17.80
N ALA A 68 16.82 -35.80 -17.95
CA ALA A 68 17.47 -35.89 -19.26
C ALA A 68 16.79 -36.89 -20.21
N ALA A 69 16.22 -37.98 -19.67
CA ALA A 69 15.48 -38.98 -20.45
C ALA A 69 14.10 -38.46 -20.88
N ALA A 70 13.44 -37.65 -20.06
CA ALA A 70 12.15 -37.02 -20.39
C ALA A 70 12.29 -36.01 -21.55
N ARG A 71 13.35 -35.17 -21.53
CA ARG A 71 13.61 -34.16 -22.57
C ARG A 71 13.78 -34.75 -23.97
N ARG A 72 14.49 -35.89 -24.09
CA ARG A 72 14.66 -36.58 -25.39
C ARG A 72 13.35 -37.11 -25.97
N ARG A 73 12.42 -37.57 -25.13
CA ARG A 73 11.11 -38.07 -25.59
C ARG A 73 10.22 -36.94 -26.12
N GLN A 74 10.29 -35.76 -25.51
CA GLN A 74 9.55 -34.58 -25.99
C GLN A 74 10.05 -34.10 -27.36
N GLU A 75 11.36 -34.06 -27.58
CA GLU A 75 11.91 -33.65 -28.88
C GLU A 75 11.57 -34.63 -30.02
N GLU A 76 11.52 -35.94 -29.72
CA GLU A 76 11.11 -36.96 -30.69
C GLU A 76 9.60 -36.89 -31.00
N GLN A 77 8.77 -36.55 -30.02
CA GLN A 77 7.32 -36.37 -30.19
C GLN A 77 7.00 -35.11 -31.01
N PHE A 78 7.68 -33.99 -30.74
CA PHE A 78 7.50 -32.74 -31.50
C PHE A 78 7.82 -32.90 -33.00
N LYS A 79 8.90 -33.62 -33.33
CA LYS A 79 9.25 -33.93 -34.74
C LYS A 79 8.20 -34.80 -35.43
N LYS A 80 7.44 -35.59 -34.68
CA LYS A 80 6.40 -36.48 -35.20
C LYS A 80 5.11 -35.72 -35.52
N ASP A 81 4.84 -34.66 -34.77
CA ASP A 81 3.56 -33.93 -34.82
C ASP A 81 3.63 -32.65 -35.68
N GLN A 82 4.84 -32.27 -36.14
CA GLN A 82 5.09 -31.13 -37.04
C GLN A 82 4.18 -31.02 -38.30
N PRO A 83 3.78 -32.12 -38.98
CA PRO A 83 2.91 -32.04 -40.16
C PRO A 83 1.47 -31.57 -39.85
N LEU A 84 1.00 -31.78 -38.62
CA LEU A 84 -0.35 -31.44 -38.17
C LEU A 84 -0.52 -29.94 -37.93
N PHE A 85 0.54 -29.28 -37.46
CA PHE A 85 0.58 -27.82 -37.27
C PHE A 85 0.53 -27.06 -38.59
N LEU A 86 1.13 -27.60 -39.66
CA LEU A 86 1.18 -26.96 -40.97
C LEU A 86 -0.17 -26.98 -41.70
N SER A 87 -1.05 -27.94 -41.39
CA SER A 87 -2.40 -28.01 -41.98
C SER A 87 -3.40 -27.03 -41.38
N ALA A 88 -3.16 -26.51 -40.18
CA ALA A 88 -4.11 -25.65 -39.46
C ALA A 88 -4.08 -24.18 -39.90
N LEU A 89 -3.02 -23.74 -40.57
CA LEU A 89 -2.78 -22.32 -40.92
C LEU A 89 -3.36 -21.91 -42.30
N ALA A 90 -4.19 -22.74 -42.92
CA ALA A 90 -4.57 -22.61 -44.34
C ALA A 90 -5.97 -22.05 -44.63
N LEU A 91 -6.67 -21.42 -43.67
CA LEU A 91 -8.04 -20.92 -43.88
C LEU A 91 -8.21 -19.47 -43.40
N GLU A 92 -8.46 -18.60 -44.40
CA GLU A 92 -9.06 -17.23 -44.41
C GLU A 92 -8.22 -15.98 -44.08
N GLU A 93 -8.57 -14.89 -44.79
CA GLU A 93 -7.76 -13.70 -45.18
C GLU A 93 -8.14 -12.39 -44.44
N ASP A 94 -7.20 -11.44 -44.35
CA ASP A 94 -7.39 -9.97 -44.17
C ASP A 94 -6.02 -9.24 -44.36
N PRO A 95 -5.83 -7.91 -44.17
CA PRO A 95 -6.35 -6.70 -44.83
C PRO A 95 -5.16 -5.90 -45.53
N PRO A 96 -5.22 -4.58 -45.86
CA PRO A 96 -4.39 -3.94 -46.92
C PRO A 96 -2.95 -3.54 -46.52
N SER A 97 -2.11 -3.26 -47.52
CA SER A 97 -0.63 -3.25 -47.40
C SER A 97 0.05 -1.87 -47.19
N PRO A 98 1.25 -1.83 -46.55
CA PRO A 98 1.89 -0.65 -45.95
C PRO A 98 2.73 0.23 -46.90
N ALA A 99 2.34 0.34 -48.18
CA ALA A 99 3.09 1.13 -49.16
C ALA A 99 2.68 2.63 -49.22
N ASP A 100 1.66 3.05 -48.47
CA ASP A 100 1.20 4.45 -48.44
C ASP A 100 1.75 5.25 -47.22
N ALA A 101 2.57 4.64 -46.35
CA ALA A 101 3.15 5.30 -45.17
C ALA A 101 4.53 5.98 -45.39
N ALA A 102 5.07 5.95 -46.62
CA ALA A 102 6.39 6.50 -46.94
C ALA A 102 6.32 7.85 -47.69
N ALA A 103 5.52 8.79 -47.19
CA ALA A 103 5.58 10.20 -47.61
C ALA A 103 4.95 11.12 -46.54
N GLY A 104 5.70 11.45 -45.49
CA GLY A 104 5.31 12.49 -44.53
C GLY A 104 6.19 12.45 -43.28
N SER A 105 7.11 13.40 -43.16
CA SER A 105 7.92 13.61 -41.96
C SER A 105 7.24 14.58 -41.00
N SER A 106 7.01 14.20 -39.74
CA SER A 106 7.30 15.03 -38.57
C SER A 106 7.06 14.27 -37.25
N SER A 107 8.11 14.23 -36.42
CA SER A 107 8.13 14.26 -34.95
C SER A 107 6.87 13.96 -34.15
N GLY A 108 6.97 12.94 -33.28
CA GLY A 108 6.08 12.62 -32.17
C GLY A 108 6.01 11.11 -31.97
N ASP A 109 6.26 10.62 -30.75
CA ASP A 109 6.22 9.20 -30.40
C ASP A 109 4.86 8.57 -30.79
N ASP A 110 4.87 7.71 -31.80
CA ASP A 110 3.72 6.90 -32.24
C ASP A 110 4.07 5.42 -32.03
N PRO A 111 3.45 4.72 -31.06
CA PRO A 111 3.81 3.35 -30.68
C PRO A 111 3.45 2.28 -31.72
N PHE A 112 2.79 2.63 -32.83
CA PHE A 112 2.30 1.64 -33.81
C PHE A 112 3.15 1.51 -35.10
N GLY A 113 4.08 2.43 -35.36
CA GLY A 113 4.84 2.46 -36.63
C GLY A 113 5.84 1.31 -36.85
N ASP A 114 6.26 0.60 -35.79
CA ASP A 114 7.20 -0.52 -35.89
C ASP A 114 6.50 -1.85 -36.19
N ILE A 115 5.23 -1.99 -35.82
CA ILE A 115 4.41 -3.16 -36.10
C ILE A 115 4.08 -3.22 -37.60
N ASP A 116 3.72 -2.09 -38.19
CA ASP A 116 3.43 -1.99 -39.63
C ASP A 116 4.66 -2.28 -40.52
N ARG A 117 5.86 -1.88 -40.07
CA ARG A 117 7.12 -2.22 -40.75
C ARG A 117 7.43 -3.72 -40.69
N ALA A 118 7.17 -4.38 -39.57
CA ALA A 118 7.38 -5.81 -39.42
C ALA A 118 6.44 -6.62 -40.34
N ILE A 119 5.18 -6.19 -40.46
CA ILE A 119 4.17 -6.81 -41.32
C ILE A 119 4.53 -6.61 -42.80
N ALA A 120 5.02 -5.42 -43.19
CA ALA A 120 5.48 -5.11 -44.54
C ALA A 120 6.59 -6.06 -45.04
N LEU A 121 7.60 -6.26 -44.19
CA LEU A 121 8.78 -7.06 -44.50
C LEU A 121 8.44 -8.54 -44.66
N LYS A 122 7.55 -9.06 -43.80
CA LYS A 122 7.08 -10.45 -43.87
C LYS A 122 6.30 -10.73 -45.15
N ARG A 123 5.44 -9.82 -45.56
CA ARG A 123 4.67 -9.96 -46.80
C ARG A 123 5.55 -9.96 -48.04
N HIS A 124 6.57 -9.09 -48.09
CA HIS A 124 7.51 -9.04 -49.21
C HIS A 124 8.35 -10.32 -49.34
N GLU A 125 8.68 -10.95 -48.21
CA GLU A 125 9.33 -12.26 -48.16
C GLU A 125 8.44 -13.36 -48.77
N PHE A 126 7.14 -13.34 -48.46
CA PHE A 126 6.17 -14.32 -48.98
C PHE A 126 5.81 -14.13 -50.46
N VAL A 127 5.79 -12.90 -50.98
CA VAL A 127 5.64 -12.66 -52.42
C VAL A 127 6.86 -13.20 -53.19
N LYS A 128 8.06 -13.05 -52.64
CA LYS A 128 9.30 -13.52 -53.27
C LYS A 128 9.42 -15.06 -53.28
N GLN A 129 8.77 -15.72 -52.33
CA GLN A 129 8.65 -17.17 -52.29
C GLN A 129 7.51 -17.70 -53.19
N GLY A 130 6.79 -16.82 -53.90
CA GLY A 130 5.67 -17.17 -54.77
C GLY A 130 4.42 -17.60 -54.01
N LEU A 131 4.42 -17.44 -52.68
CA LEU A 131 3.32 -17.78 -51.77
C LEU A 131 2.25 -16.69 -51.76
N LEU A 132 2.59 -15.48 -52.23
CA LEU A 132 1.65 -14.41 -52.50
C LEU A 132 1.90 -13.83 -53.90
N PRO A 133 0.85 -13.51 -54.69
CA PRO A 133 1.02 -12.79 -55.95
C PRO A 133 1.52 -11.35 -55.68
N PRO A 134 2.32 -10.76 -56.58
CA PRO A 134 2.71 -9.35 -56.46
C PRO A 134 1.48 -8.45 -56.59
N ASN A 135 1.46 -7.33 -55.86
CA ASN A 135 0.31 -6.42 -55.89
C ASN A 135 0.00 -5.94 -57.33
N PRO A 136 -1.29 -5.80 -57.69
CA PRO A 136 -1.67 -5.27 -59.00
C PRO A 136 -1.27 -3.79 -59.12
N PRO A 137 -0.93 -3.31 -60.34
CA PRO A 137 -0.53 -1.93 -60.54
C PRO A 137 -1.72 -0.98 -60.30
N LYS A 138 -1.50 0.08 -59.50
CA LYS A 138 -2.51 1.12 -59.21
C LYS A 138 -3.03 1.76 -60.50
N ILE A 139 -4.35 1.71 -60.73
CA ILE A 139 -5.03 2.43 -61.81
C ILE A 139 -4.99 3.92 -61.49
N LYS A 140 -4.32 4.71 -62.33
CA LYS A 140 -4.32 6.17 -62.25
C LYS A 140 -5.65 6.72 -62.77
N ASN A 141 -6.58 7.05 -61.87
CA ASN A 141 -7.67 7.96 -62.23
C ASN A 141 -7.21 9.41 -62.04
N LYS A 142 -7.41 10.18 -63.11
CA LYS A 142 -7.06 11.59 -63.29
C LYS A 142 -8.10 12.49 -62.63
N ASP A 143 -7.60 13.59 -62.08
CA ASP A 143 -8.18 14.93 -61.93
C ASP A 143 -9.66 15.11 -62.31
N VAL A 144 -10.52 15.38 -61.31
CA VAL A 144 -11.77 16.15 -61.45
C VAL A 144 -11.94 17.03 -60.19
N PRO A 145 -12.16 18.36 -60.32
CA PRO A 145 -12.31 19.28 -59.19
C PRO A 145 -13.75 19.26 -58.65
N ILE A 146 -13.91 19.30 -57.32
CA ILE A 146 -15.22 19.49 -56.67
C ILE A 146 -15.29 20.93 -56.15
N ASP A 147 -15.94 21.77 -56.95
CA ASP A 147 -16.76 22.91 -56.50
C ASP A 147 -17.98 22.36 -55.75
N GLY A 148 -18.45 23.07 -54.71
CA GLY A 148 -19.79 22.88 -54.15
C GLY A 148 -19.82 22.72 -52.63
N ILE A 149 -19.87 23.86 -51.94
CA ILE A 149 -20.38 23.99 -50.58
C ILE A 149 -21.91 23.87 -50.68
N ASP A 150 -22.51 22.89 -50.02
CA ASP A 150 -23.95 22.93 -49.72
C ASP A 150 -24.17 23.51 -48.32
N GLU A 151 -25.04 24.50 -48.30
CA GLU A 151 -25.39 25.38 -47.19
C GLU A 151 -26.12 24.64 -46.06
N LEU A 152 -25.76 24.96 -44.81
CA LEU A 152 -26.51 24.59 -43.61
C LEU A 152 -27.90 25.27 -43.66
N SER A 153 -28.94 24.53 -43.31
CA SER A 153 -30.32 25.03 -43.33
C SER A 153 -30.63 25.98 -42.16
N ALA A 154 -31.48 26.99 -42.42
CA ALA A 154 -31.75 28.13 -41.55
C ALA A 154 -32.58 27.84 -40.27
N GLU A 155 -32.61 26.59 -39.80
CA GLU A 155 -33.30 26.18 -38.55
C GLU A 155 -32.35 25.62 -37.48
N GLU A 156 -31.03 25.60 -37.73
CA GLU A 156 -30.00 25.14 -36.76
C GLU A 156 -29.10 26.28 -36.24
N VAL A 157 -29.53 27.53 -36.41
CA VAL A 157 -28.84 28.73 -35.86
C VAL A 157 -29.78 29.49 -34.93
N LEU A 158 -30.11 28.86 -33.81
CA LEU A 158 -30.58 29.52 -32.58
C LEU A 158 -29.95 28.77 -31.41
N ASP A 159 -29.58 29.52 -30.36
CA ASP A 159 -29.01 29.07 -29.07
C ASP A 159 -27.48 29.21 -28.89
N LEU A 160 -26.87 30.20 -29.54
CA LEU A 160 -25.56 30.76 -29.09
C LEU A 160 -25.69 32.12 -28.38
N GLU A 161 -26.81 32.83 -28.55
CA GLU A 161 -27.07 34.11 -27.88
C GLU A 161 -27.64 33.95 -26.46
N GLU A 162 -28.19 32.79 -26.11
CA GLU A 162 -28.75 32.51 -24.77
C GLU A 162 -27.68 32.07 -23.74
N ILE A 163 -26.51 31.61 -24.20
CA ILE A 163 -25.40 31.20 -23.32
C ILE A 163 -24.59 32.42 -22.86
N GLU A 164 -24.51 33.49 -23.67
CA GLU A 164 -23.83 34.73 -23.29
C GLU A 164 -24.66 35.61 -22.32
N GLU A 165 -26.00 35.43 -22.27
CA GLU A 165 -26.87 36.14 -21.31
C GLU A 165 -26.88 35.52 -19.89
N LEU A 166 -26.36 34.30 -19.69
CA LEU A 166 -26.41 33.60 -18.40
C LEU A 166 -25.17 33.81 -17.50
N HIS A 167 -24.12 34.49 -17.99
CA HIS A 167 -22.94 34.84 -17.19
C HIS A 167 -22.85 36.35 -16.91
N GLY A 168 -23.82 36.84 -16.13
CA GLY A 168 -23.95 38.25 -15.77
C GLY A 168 -22.82 38.80 -14.89
N LEU A 169 -21.94 39.62 -15.47
CA LEU A 169 -21.06 40.55 -14.72
C LEU A 169 -21.01 41.93 -15.41
N THR A 170 -21.76 42.88 -14.84
CA THR A 170 -21.79 44.31 -15.20
C THR A 170 -20.68 45.10 -14.51
N VAL A 171 -19.92 45.95 -15.23
CA VAL A 171 -19.40 47.23 -14.68
C VAL A 171 -19.33 48.31 -15.77
N ILE A 172 -19.78 49.50 -15.40
CA ILE A 172 -20.09 50.69 -16.20
C ILE A 172 -18.84 51.54 -16.50
N SER A 173 -18.86 52.12 -17.70
CA SER A 173 -18.01 53.16 -18.34
C SER A 173 -17.51 54.34 -17.50
N ARG A 174 -16.37 54.91 -17.93
CA ARG A 174 -16.08 56.36 -17.94
C ARG A 174 -14.97 56.72 -18.96
N ASP A 175 -15.32 57.57 -19.91
CA ASP A 175 -14.44 58.25 -20.88
C ASP A 175 -13.89 59.58 -20.35
N GLU A 176 -12.88 60.08 -21.08
CA GLU A 176 -12.31 61.43 -21.20
C GLU A 176 -11.03 61.77 -20.38
N ILE A 177 -9.92 61.99 -21.10
CA ILE A 177 -9.09 63.24 -21.16
C ILE A 177 -7.94 63.04 -22.20
N PRO A 178 -7.47 64.10 -22.92
CA PRO A 178 -6.82 63.99 -24.23
C PRO A 178 -5.29 64.22 -24.26
N GLU A 179 -4.72 63.98 -25.46
CA GLU A 179 -3.32 64.07 -25.89
C GLU A 179 -2.55 65.37 -25.52
N GLU A 180 -1.23 65.23 -25.28
CA GLU A 180 -0.24 66.23 -25.72
C GLU A 180 1.16 65.59 -25.95
N ASN A 181 1.94 66.24 -26.82
CA ASN A 181 2.99 65.70 -27.69
C ASN A 181 4.40 66.24 -27.27
N PRO A 182 5.50 66.12 -28.03
CA PRO A 182 6.67 65.27 -27.76
C PRO A 182 7.99 66.04 -27.43
N ILE A 183 9.00 65.35 -26.89
CA ILE A 183 10.40 65.84 -26.91
C ILE A 183 11.38 64.71 -27.32
N LYS A 184 12.02 64.90 -28.49
CA LYS A 184 13.22 64.19 -28.94
C LYS A 184 14.47 64.85 -28.36
N LEU A 185 15.43 64.07 -27.88
CA LEU A 185 16.87 64.41 -27.91
C LEU A 185 17.72 63.13 -28.06
N GLN A 186 18.51 63.13 -29.14
CA GLN A 186 19.70 62.30 -29.46
C GLN A 186 20.77 62.41 -28.35
N GLU A 187 21.80 61.59 -28.15
CA GLU A 187 22.50 60.51 -28.87
C GLU A 187 23.36 59.82 -27.77
N GLY A 188 23.35 58.49 -27.62
CA GLY A 188 24.46 57.66 -28.06
C GLY A 188 25.15 56.93 -26.89
N VAL A 189 25.19 55.60 -26.92
CA VAL A 189 26.31 54.68 -26.59
C VAL A 189 25.81 53.22 -26.57
N ASN A 190 26.24 52.48 -27.59
CA ASN A 190 26.68 51.07 -27.64
C ASN A 190 26.04 49.93 -26.79
N VAL A 191 25.57 48.92 -27.55
CA VAL A 191 25.81 47.46 -27.43
C VAL A 191 24.73 46.58 -26.76
N ALA A 192 24.27 45.62 -27.59
CA ALA A 192 23.69 44.30 -27.32
C ALA A 192 22.20 44.18 -26.92
N ALA A 193 21.60 43.12 -27.47
CA ALA A 193 20.18 42.81 -27.56
C ALA A 193 19.46 42.71 -26.21
N ALA A 194 18.24 43.25 -26.17
CA ALA A 194 17.31 43.15 -25.06
C ALA A 194 16.62 41.77 -25.00
N PRO A 195 16.33 41.26 -23.78
CA PRO A 195 15.55 40.03 -23.58
C PRO A 195 14.06 40.25 -23.90
N PRO A 196 13.29 39.16 -24.15
CA PRO A 196 11.85 39.25 -24.39
C PRO A 196 11.09 39.69 -23.13
N ASP A 197 9.90 40.26 -23.35
CA ASP A 197 8.98 40.80 -22.37
C ASP A 197 8.70 39.85 -21.18
N PRO A 198 8.41 40.37 -19.97
CA PRO A 198 8.10 39.55 -18.82
C PRO A 198 6.80 38.75 -19.08
N PRO A 199 6.72 37.50 -18.60
CA PRO A 199 5.51 36.70 -18.76
C PRO A 199 4.33 37.40 -18.06
N SER A 200 3.19 37.44 -18.73
CA SER A 200 1.93 37.83 -18.12
C SER A 200 1.70 36.99 -16.87
N PHE A 201 1.45 37.66 -15.75
CA PHE A 201 0.99 37.05 -14.52
C PHE A 201 -0.47 36.66 -14.69
N ASP A 202 -0.72 35.60 -15.46
CA ASP A 202 -1.98 34.86 -15.35
C ASP A 202 -1.79 33.85 -14.20
N LEU A 203 -2.06 34.35 -12.99
CA LEU A 203 -2.22 33.51 -11.81
C LEU A 203 -3.48 32.69 -12.01
N ASP A 204 -3.30 31.47 -12.50
CA ASP A 204 -4.32 30.44 -12.54
C ASP A 204 -4.65 30.05 -11.09
N LEU A 205 -5.62 30.75 -10.49
CA LEU A 205 -6.04 30.57 -9.10
C LEU A 205 -6.52 29.15 -8.80
N ASP A 206 -6.87 28.37 -9.81
CA ASP A 206 -7.30 26.98 -9.68
C ASP A 206 -6.12 26.00 -9.48
N THR A 207 -4.89 26.41 -9.85
CA THR A 207 -3.67 25.61 -9.58
C THR A 207 -3.05 25.88 -8.21
N LEU A 208 -3.39 27.00 -7.56
CA LEU A 208 -2.89 27.36 -6.23
C LEU A 208 -3.47 26.51 -5.10
N GLY A 209 -4.61 25.84 -5.33
CA GLY A 209 -5.20 24.88 -4.39
C GLY A 209 -4.66 23.45 -4.51
N LYS A 210 -4.01 23.10 -5.63
CA LYS A 210 -3.55 21.74 -5.96
C LYS A 210 -2.07 21.65 -6.34
N SER A 211 -1.25 22.63 -5.96
CA SER A 211 0.20 22.45 -6.08
C SER A 211 0.63 21.37 -5.07
N ARG A 212 0.94 20.16 -5.55
CA ARG A 212 1.67 19.16 -4.75
C ARG A 212 2.89 19.85 -4.17
N GLY A 213 2.83 20.20 -2.89
CA GLY A 213 3.89 20.98 -2.25
C GLY A 213 5.19 20.18 -2.36
N GLN A 214 6.22 20.79 -2.97
CA GLN A 214 7.48 20.11 -3.17
C GLN A 214 8.02 19.66 -1.81
N ILE A 215 8.15 18.34 -1.61
CA ILE A 215 8.72 17.81 -0.38
C ILE A 215 10.19 18.18 -0.33
N LEU A 216 10.58 18.91 0.71
CA LEU A 216 11.97 19.32 0.91
C LEU A 216 12.73 18.22 1.64
N GLU A 217 13.91 17.88 1.13
CA GLU A 217 14.82 16.95 1.80
C GLU A 217 15.68 17.68 2.83
N PRO A 218 15.58 17.35 4.13
CA PRO A 218 16.47 17.91 5.13
C PRO A 218 17.90 17.42 4.93
N LYS A 219 18.87 18.30 5.14
CA LYS A 219 20.30 17.96 5.12
C LYS A 219 20.83 17.88 6.54
N TYR A 220 21.41 16.72 6.88
CA TYR A 220 22.06 16.48 8.16
C TYR A 220 23.57 16.36 7.96
N LYS A 221 24.31 16.86 8.94
CA LYS A 221 25.76 16.75 9.00
C LYS A 221 26.21 16.88 10.45
N MET A 222 27.03 15.94 10.89
CA MET A 222 27.72 15.98 12.18
C MET A 222 29.03 15.19 12.10
N THR A 223 29.94 15.38 13.05
CA THR A 223 31.14 14.53 13.12
C THR A 223 30.82 13.19 13.78
N LEU A 224 31.65 12.17 13.54
CA LEU A 224 31.51 10.88 14.24
C LEU A 224 31.65 11.06 15.76
N ALA A 225 32.55 11.93 16.21
CA ALA A 225 32.70 12.29 17.62
C ALA A 225 31.40 12.87 18.22
N GLU A 226 30.78 13.84 17.53
CA GLU A 226 29.51 14.44 17.93
C GLU A 226 28.40 13.39 18.02
N LEU A 227 28.33 12.48 17.02
CA LEU A 227 27.30 11.44 16.98
C LEU A 227 27.42 10.47 18.15
N LEU A 228 28.64 10.01 18.47
CA LEU A 228 28.89 9.13 19.61
C LEU A 228 28.59 9.81 20.95
N ASP A 229 28.92 11.09 21.10
CA ASP A 229 28.61 11.85 22.33
C ASP A 229 27.10 12.07 22.50
N GLU A 230 26.40 12.52 21.45
CA GLU A 230 24.96 12.78 21.48
C GLU A 230 24.15 11.49 21.72
N SER A 231 24.54 10.39 21.07
CA SER A 231 23.91 9.07 21.23
C SER A 231 24.24 8.40 22.56
N ARG A 232 25.27 8.86 23.27
CA ARG A 232 25.80 8.22 24.49
C ARG A 232 26.19 6.77 24.29
N VAL A 233 26.46 6.36 23.06
CA VAL A 233 26.96 5.03 22.75
C VAL A 233 28.38 4.93 23.28
N VAL A 234 28.64 3.93 24.12
CA VAL A 234 29.97 3.68 24.68
C VAL A 234 30.66 2.62 23.81
N PRO A 235 31.60 3.00 22.94
CA PRO A 235 32.30 2.02 22.11
C PRO A 235 33.27 1.18 22.95
N LEU A 236 33.43 -0.09 22.57
CA LEU A 236 34.46 -0.98 23.09
C LEU A 236 35.85 -0.53 22.62
N SER A 237 35.96 -0.11 21.36
CA SER A 237 37.16 0.46 20.78
C SER A 237 36.81 1.38 19.61
N VAL A 238 37.71 2.31 19.31
CA VAL A 238 37.59 3.26 18.20
C VAL A 238 38.94 3.33 17.49
N PHE A 239 38.91 3.25 16.17
CA PHE A 239 40.08 3.39 15.30
C PHE A 239 39.83 4.45 14.23
N GLY A 240 40.87 5.18 13.83
CA GLY A 240 40.81 6.17 12.75
C GLY A 240 40.39 7.58 13.19
N ASP A 241 39.84 8.35 12.26
CA ASP A 241 39.53 9.78 12.40
C ASP A 241 38.10 10.02 12.90
N LEU A 242 37.97 10.42 14.17
CA LEU A 242 36.70 10.76 14.81
C LEU A 242 36.10 12.09 14.35
N ASP A 243 36.89 12.97 13.72
CA ASP A 243 36.42 14.26 13.20
C ASP A 243 35.82 14.13 11.77
N VAL A 244 35.75 12.89 11.25
CA VAL A 244 35.11 12.61 9.96
C VAL A 244 33.64 13.06 9.98
N ALA A 245 33.26 13.82 8.95
CA ALA A 245 31.89 14.27 8.79
C ALA A 245 31.00 13.14 8.24
N ILE A 246 29.91 12.87 8.95
CA ILE A 246 28.84 11.95 8.58
C ILE A 246 27.68 12.75 8.00
N THR A 247 27.15 12.33 6.85
CA THR A 247 26.00 12.96 6.16
C THR A 247 24.79 12.07 6.01
N GLY A 248 24.91 10.80 6.43
CA GLY A 248 23.82 9.84 6.50
C GLY A 248 24.22 8.63 7.33
N ILE A 249 23.27 7.76 7.63
CA ILE A 249 23.49 6.49 8.32
C ILE A 249 22.73 5.40 7.57
N GLN A 250 23.36 4.26 7.38
CA GLN A 250 22.78 3.12 6.66
C GLN A 250 23.22 1.80 7.26
N HIS A 251 22.34 0.79 7.17
CA HIS A 251 22.65 -0.60 7.54
C HIS A 251 22.46 -1.56 6.36
N ASP A 252 21.83 -1.12 5.27
CA ASP A 252 21.81 -1.80 3.98
C ASP A 252 22.92 -1.22 3.08
N SER A 253 23.88 -2.06 2.67
CA SER A 253 24.97 -1.63 1.78
C SER A 253 24.46 -1.07 0.47
N ARG A 254 23.29 -1.51 -0.01
CA ARG A 254 22.70 -1.09 -1.28
C ARG A 254 22.17 0.34 -1.26
N GLU A 255 21.91 0.89 -0.07
CA GLU A 255 21.44 2.27 0.12
C GLU A 255 22.55 3.25 0.50
N VAL A 256 23.77 2.77 0.74
CA VAL A 256 24.91 3.62 1.13
C VAL A 256 25.20 4.65 0.03
N SER A 257 25.36 5.90 0.47
CA SER A 257 25.82 7.03 -0.32
C SER A 257 27.15 7.59 0.23
N SER A 258 27.82 8.41 -0.58
CA SER A 258 29.08 9.04 -0.16
C SER A 258 28.88 9.93 1.07
N GLY A 259 29.65 9.65 2.13
CA GLY A 259 29.55 10.38 3.40
C GLY A 259 28.74 9.68 4.49
N ASP A 260 28.17 8.51 4.19
CA ASP A 260 27.37 7.77 5.16
C ASP A 260 28.22 6.99 6.17
N LEU A 261 27.65 6.82 7.36
CA LEU A 261 28.06 5.83 8.35
C LEU A 261 27.39 4.50 8.03
N PHE A 262 28.17 3.45 7.85
CA PHE A 262 27.63 2.09 7.66
C PHE A 262 27.64 1.31 8.99
N VAL A 263 26.51 0.72 9.36
CA VAL A 263 26.38 -0.10 10.57
C VAL A 263 26.21 -1.57 10.17
N CYS A 264 27.16 -2.40 10.57
CA CYS A 264 27.17 -3.84 10.29
C CYS A 264 26.20 -4.57 11.24
N CYS A 265 24.92 -4.55 10.89
CA CYS A 265 23.88 -5.28 11.61
C CYS A 265 23.89 -6.77 11.26
N ASN A 266 23.67 -7.62 12.27
CA ASN A 266 23.53 -9.06 12.08
C ASN A 266 22.07 -9.38 11.72
N GLY A 267 21.85 -10.05 10.58
CA GLY A 267 20.53 -10.46 10.11
C GLY A 267 19.94 -11.62 10.95
N ALA A 268 18.61 -11.75 10.92
CA ALA A 268 17.88 -12.71 11.77
C ALA A 268 18.17 -14.20 11.44
N THR A 269 18.58 -14.52 10.20
CA THR A 269 18.63 -15.91 9.74
C THR A 269 19.92 -16.39 9.11
N THR A 270 20.81 -15.54 8.56
CA THR A 270 22.12 -16.06 8.04
C THR A 270 23.15 -15.03 7.58
N THR A 271 22.82 -13.74 7.48
CA THR A 271 23.73 -12.73 6.89
C THR A 271 24.43 -11.92 7.98
N ASP A 272 25.76 -11.89 7.93
CA ASP A 272 26.59 -11.01 8.76
C ASP A 272 26.75 -9.67 8.03
N GLY A 273 26.44 -8.56 8.68
CA GLY A 273 26.57 -7.22 8.09
C GLY A 273 28.01 -6.90 7.63
N LEU A 274 28.99 -7.62 8.17
CA LEU A 274 30.39 -7.58 7.75
C LEU A 274 30.61 -8.08 6.32
N ASP A 275 29.76 -9.00 5.82
CA ASP A 275 29.89 -9.55 4.46
C ASP A 275 29.68 -8.47 3.39
N TYR A 276 28.93 -7.42 3.72
CA TYR A 276 28.56 -6.33 2.81
C TYR A 276 29.45 -5.09 2.93
N LEU A 277 30.45 -5.14 3.81
CA LEU A 277 31.31 -3.99 4.12
C LEU A 277 32.11 -3.50 2.91
N THR A 278 32.56 -4.43 2.06
CA THR A 278 33.26 -4.08 0.81
C THR A 278 32.35 -3.33 -0.16
N GLU A 279 31.05 -3.64 -0.19
CA GLU A 279 30.09 -2.92 -1.03
C GLU A 279 29.82 -1.51 -0.48
N ALA A 280 29.61 -1.39 0.84
CA ALA A 280 29.40 -0.11 1.51
C ALA A 280 30.58 0.85 1.30
N ASP A 281 31.82 0.37 1.43
CA ASP A 281 33.03 1.16 1.18
C ASP A 281 33.11 1.64 -0.28
N LYS A 282 32.83 0.76 -1.25
CA LYS A 282 32.79 1.13 -2.69
C LYS A 282 31.75 2.20 -3.00
N ARG A 283 30.64 2.22 -2.27
CA ARG A 283 29.58 3.23 -2.40
C ARG A 283 29.89 4.53 -1.66
N GLY A 284 30.94 4.54 -0.83
CA GLY A 284 31.49 5.74 -0.22
C GLY A 284 31.16 5.92 1.26
N ALA A 285 30.92 4.83 1.99
CA ALA A 285 30.88 4.88 3.45
C ALA A 285 32.19 5.49 3.99
N VAL A 286 32.08 6.44 4.91
CA VAL A 286 33.24 7.16 5.48
C VAL A 286 33.65 6.63 6.84
N ALA A 287 32.73 5.94 7.53
CA ALA A 287 32.95 5.31 8.82
C ALA A 287 32.08 4.05 8.94
N VAL A 288 32.50 3.15 9.83
CA VAL A 288 31.86 1.84 10.03
C VAL A 288 31.61 1.62 11.53
N VAL A 289 30.46 1.05 11.88
CA VAL A 289 30.17 0.53 13.21
C VAL A 289 29.99 -0.99 13.11
N ALA A 290 30.69 -1.75 13.94
CA ALA A 290 30.68 -3.21 13.93
C ALA A 290 30.73 -3.81 15.34
N ASP A 291 30.44 -5.11 15.47
CA ASP A 291 30.50 -5.86 16.73
C ASP A 291 31.86 -6.54 16.99
N LYS A 292 32.74 -6.57 15.97
CA LYS A 292 34.04 -7.25 15.98
C LYS A 292 35.10 -6.41 15.30
N GLU A 293 36.36 -6.59 15.69
CA GLU A 293 37.49 -5.93 15.04
C GLU A 293 37.65 -6.38 13.58
N ILE A 294 37.93 -5.43 12.70
CA ILE A 294 38.10 -5.63 11.25
C ILE A 294 39.41 -4.98 10.84
N ASN A 295 40.16 -5.61 9.94
CA ASN A 295 41.42 -5.04 9.46
C ASN A 295 41.15 -3.93 8.42
N LEU A 296 41.01 -2.68 8.88
CA LEU A 296 40.77 -1.50 8.04
C LEU A 296 41.88 -1.31 6.98
N GLU A 297 43.14 -1.48 7.35
CA GLU A 297 44.30 -1.15 6.50
C GLU A 297 44.44 -2.07 5.28
N GLU A 298 43.92 -3.30 5.34
CA GLU A 298 43.98 -4.27 4.23
C GLU A 298 42.70 -4.32 3.39
N THR A 299 41.58 -3.76 3.88
CA THR A 299 40.24 -4.12 3.38
C THR A 299 39.40 -2.93 2.90
N LEU A 300 39.60 -1.71 3.42
CA LEU A 300 38.62 -0.60 3.24
C LEU A 300 39.26 0.79 3.12
N GLY A 301 38.62 1.71 2.39
CA GLY A 301 38.94 3.14 2.32
C GLY A 301 38.27 4.00 3.42
N CYS A 302 37.48 3.39 4.30
CA CYS A 302 36.81 4.03 5.44
C CYS A 302 37.80 4.70 6.39
N LYS A 303 37.45 5.88 6.91
CA LYS A 303 38.34 6.71 7.74
C LYS A 303 38.28 6.36 9.23
N ALA A 304 37.21 5.71 9.67
CA ALA A 304 37.01 5.34 11.07
C ALA A 304 36.25 4.02 11.22
N LEU A 305 36.54 3.31 12.31
CA LEU A 305 35.84 2.10 12.76
C LEU A 305 35.50 2.24 14.24
N VAL A 306 34.25 1.98 14.57
CA VAL A 306 33.72 1.97 15.94
C VAL A 306 33.27 0.56 16.25
N ILE A 307 33.81 -0.03 17.31
CA ILE A 307 33.40 -1.35 17.79
C ILE A 307 32.44 -1.19 18.95
N VAL A 308 31.28 -1.84 18.88
CA VAL A 308 30.25 -1.84 19.92
C VAL A 308 29.90 -3.27 20.31
N GLU A 309 29.18 -3.45 21.42
CA GLU A 309 28.78 -4.78 21.87
C GLU A 309 27.65 -5.37 21.00
N ASP A 310 26.68 -4.53 20.61
CA ASP A 310 25.53 -4.94 19.82
C ASP A 310 25.17 -3.85 18.81
N THR A 311 25.37 -4.14 17.52
CA THR A 311 25.10 -3.21 16.43
C THR A 311 23.61 -2.98 16.19
N ASN A 312 22.74 -3.96 16.51
CA ASN A 312 21.30 -3.85 16.27
C ASN A 312 20.63 -2.87 17.22
N SER A 313 20.97 -2.91 18.52
CA SER A 313 20.49 -1.91 19.48
C SER A 313 21.11 -0.53 19.24
N VAL A 314 22.40 -0.46 18.91
CA VAL A 314 23.10 0.80 18.65
C VAL A 314 22.58 1.52 17.40
N LEU A 315 22.18 0.79 16.34
CA LEU A 315 21.65 1.37 15.10
C LEU A 315 20.51 2.38 15.38
N GLN A 316 19.57 1.98 16.24
CA GLN A 316 18.38 2.76 16.54
C GLN A 316 18.76 4.08 17.22
N VAL A 317 19.65 4.02 18.21
CA VAL A 317 20.12 5.17 18.99
C VAL A 317 20.96 6.13 18.12
N LEU A 318 21.84 5.58 17.28
CA LEU A 318 22.62 6.37 16.33
C LEU A 318 21.72 7.07 15.31
N ALA A 319 20.73 6.38 14.74
CA ALA A 319 19.79 6.97 13.81
C ALA A 319 18.99 8.11 14.45
N SER A 320 18.43 7.87 15.63
CA SER A 320 17.72 8.89 16.42
C SER A 320 18.59 10.13 16.63
N SER A 321 19.83 9.94 17.07
CA SER A 321 20.75 11.04 17.37
C SER A 321 21.16 11.80 16.12
N PHE A 322 21.49 11.09 15.03
CA PHE A 322 21.84 11.70 13.74
C PHE A 322 20.73 12.61 13.20
N TYR A 323 19.49 12.15 13.32
CA TYR A 323 18.30 12.93 12.94
C TYR A 323 17.76 13.84 14.06
N ARG A 324 18.51 13.99 15.17
CA ARG A 324 18.24 14.87 16.31
C ARG A 324 16.95 14.57 17.08
N SER A 325 16.60 13.29 17.24
CA SER A 325 15.40 12.78 17.88
C SER A 325 14.12 13.47 17.36
N PRO A 326 13.81 13.30 16.05
CA PRO A 326 12.81 14.09 15.34
C PRO A 326 11.40 13.94 15.92
N SER A 327 11.06 12.77 16.46
CA SER A 327 9.78 12.50 17.13
C SER A 327 9.50 13.41 18.33
N ARG A 328 10.52 14.11 18.87
CA ARG A 328 10.35 15.09 19.96
C ARG A 328 9.76 16.44 19.51
N TYR A 329 9.63 16.70 18.22
CA TYR A 329 9.18 18.00 17.68
C TYR A 329 7.77 17.98 17.11
N LEU A 330 7.10 16.82 17.14
CA LEU A 330 5.72 16.64 16.71
C LEU A 330 4.98 15.71 17.69
N SER A 331 3.67 15.59 17.56
CA SER A 331 2.87 14.62 18.32
C SER A 331 2.93 13.26 17.64
N ALA A 332 3.42 12.22 18.31
CA ALA A 332 3.52 10.86 17.75
C ALA A 332 2.43 9.93 18.32
N ILE A 333 1.61 9.38 17.43
CA ILE A 333 0.51 8.46 17.76
C ILE A 333 0.87 7.07 17.25
N GLY A 334 1.00 6.11 18.15
CA GLY A 334 1.27 4.71 17.82
C GLY A 334 -0.01 3.88 17.89
N ILE A 335 -0.34 3.17 16.82
CA ILE A 335 -1.50 2.28 16.75
C ILE A 335 -1.03 0.84 16.59
N THR A 336 -1.37 -0.02 17.54
CA THR A 336 -1.01 -1.44 17.53
C THR A 336 -2.24 -2.33 17.71
N GLY A 337 -2.07 -3.60 17.36
CA GLY A 337 -3.11 -4.62 17.36
C GLY A 337 -3.02 -5.51 16.13
N THR A 338 -3.79 -6.59 16.12
CA THR A 338 -3.78 -7.54 15.00
C THR A 338 -4.45 -6.93 13.78
N HIS A 339 -5.66 -6.40 13.93
CA HIS A 339 -6.45 -5.82 12.84
C HIS A 339 -6.87 -4.36 13.11
N GLY A 340 -7.25 -3.64 12.06
CA GLY A 340 -7.76 -2.26 12.17
C GLY A 340 -6.71 -1.15 12.31
N LYS A 341 -5.40 -1.49 12.35
CA LYS A 341 -4.30 -0.50 12.45
C LYS A 341 -4.35 0.54 11.34
N THR A 342 -4.38 0.08 10.08
CA THR A 342 -4.41 0.94 8.90
C THR A 342 -5.65 1.82 8.87
N SER A 343 -6.85 1.24 9.05
CA SER A 343 -8.09 2.00 9.02
C SER A 343 -8.16 3.03 10.14
N THR A 344 -7.76 2.64 11.37
CA THR A 344 -7.67 3.58 12.50
C THR A 344 -6.63 4.67 12.23
N ALA A 345 -5.50 4.35 11.59
CA ALA A 345 -4.47 5.34 11.26
C ALA A 345 -4.98 6.40 10.28
N HIS A 346 -5.73 6.01 9.26
CA HIS A 346 -6.37 6.92 8.31
C HIS A 346 -7.41 7.81 9.00
N LEU A 347 -8.28 7.23 9.85
CA LEU A 347 -9.27 7.99 10.62
C LEU A 347 -8.62 8.99 11.57
N VAL A 348 -7.56 8.58 12.29
CA VAL A 348 -6.82 9.49 13.18
C VAL A 348 -6.11 10.58 12.38
N LYS A 349 -5.48 10.25 11.25
CA LYS A 349 -4.86 11.25 10.36
C LYS A 349 -5.89 12.30 9.94
N SER A 350 -7.03 11.86 9.39
CA SER A 350 -8.09 12.75 8.94
C SER A 350 -8.68 13.59 10.07
N MET A 351 -8.86 13.02 11.26
CA MET A 351 -9.26 13.76 12.46
C MET A 351 -8.29 14.90 12.82
N TYR A 352 -6.97 14.66 12.74
CA TYR A 352 -5.98 15.72 12.96
C TYR A 352 -5.97 16.77 11.82
N GLU A 353 -6.20 16.36 10.57
CA GLU A 353 -6.35 17.27 9.42
C GLU A 353 -7.59 18.16 9.56
N ALA A 354 -8.70 17.61 10.05
CA ALA A 354 -9.90 18.35 10.42
C ALA A 354 -9.66 19.31 11.60
N MET A 355 -8.58 19.16 12.37
CA MET A 355 -8.15 20.19 13.34
C MET A 355 -7.21 21.25 12.73
N ALA A 356 -7.06 21.25 11.40
CA ALA A 356 -6.15 22.09 10.63
C ALA A 356 -4.67 21.88 10.97
N LEU A 357 -4.29 20.69 11.42
CA LEU A 357 -2.91 20.32 11.69
C LEU A 357 -2.29 19.62 10.48
N ARG A 358 -0.99 19.86 10.25
CA ARG A 358 -0.24 19.09 9.25
C ARG A 358 0.15 17.74 9.81
N THR A 359 -0.21 16.68 9.09
CA THR A 359 -0.15 15.29 9.56
C THR A 359 0.67 14.42 8.64
N GLY A 360 1.65 13.75 9.20
CA GLY A 360 2.36 12.66 8.57
C GLY A 360 1.74 11.32 8.95
N MET A 361 2.03 10.29 8.17
CA MET A 361 1.60 8.94 8.49
C MET A 361 2.63 7.91 8.00
N LEU A 362 2.94 6.93 8.85
CA LEU A 362 3.72 5.75 8.51
C LEU A 362 2.80 4.54 8.59
N CYS A 363 2.32 4.06 7.44
CA CYS A 363 1.34 2.97 7.37
C CYS A 363 1.75 1.93 6.31
N SER A 364 1.10 0.77 6.35
CA SER A 364 1.37 -0.32 5.40
C SER A 364 1.04 0.05 3.94
N LEU A 365 0.17 1.04 3.74
CA LEU A 365 -0.21 1.53 2.41
C LEU A 365 0.78 2.57 1.85
N GLY A 366 1.66 3.14 2.66
CA GLY A 366 2.56 4.21 2.22
C GLY A 366 2.99 5.15 3.33
N TYR A 367 3.93 6.04 2.99
CA TYR A 367 4.40 7.06 3.93
C TYR A 367 3.96 8.44 3.47
N TYR A 368 3.19 9.13 4.30
CA TYR A 368 2.68 10.47 4.00
C TYR A 368 3.50 11.48 4.78
N ILE A 369 4.14 12.42 4.10
CA ILE A 369 4.92 13.46 4.79
C ILE A 369 3.98 14.52 5.38
N TYR A 370 3.04 15.00 4.58
CA TYR A 370 1.92 15.84 4.99
C TYR A 370 0.79 15.77 3.96
N GLY A 371 -0.47 15.76 4.41
CA GLY A 371 -1.64 15.71 3.52
C GLY A 371 -1.59 14.50 2.58
N GLU A 372 -1.73 14.76 1.27
CA GLU A 372 -1.68 13.75 0.21
C GLU A 372 -0.27 13.44 -0.32
N ASN A 373 0.79 14.05 0.24
CA ASN A 373 2.17 13.83 -0.22
C ASN A 373 2.68 12.45 0.22
N ARG A 374 2.26 11.44 -0.54
CA ARG A 374 2.61 10.03 -0.38
C ARG A 374 3.95 9.72 -1.05
N LEU A 375 4.78 9.01 -0.32
CA LEU A 375 5.95 8.29 -0.81
C LEU A 375 5.58 6.82 -0.94
N GLU A 376 6.15 6.17 -1.97
CA GLU A 376 6.09 4.72 -2.08
C GLU A 376 6.79 4.08 -0.87
N ALA A 377 6.12 3.12 -0.24
CA ALA A 377 6.69 2.33 0.83
C ALA A 377 7.33 1.08 0.23
N SER A 378 8.64 0.92 0.42
CA SER A 378 9.35 -0.30 0.04
C SER A 378 9.00 -1.47 0.97
N GLU A 379 8.64 -1.19 2.22
CA GLU A 379 8.22 -2.17 3.22
C GLU A 379 6.98 -1.70 3.99
N SER A 380 6.12 -2.62 4.41
CA SER A 380 4.95 -2.31 5.24
C SER A 380 5.32 -1.73 6.61
N THR A 381 6.50 -2.07 7.11
CA THR A 381 7.09 -1.57 8.35
C THR A 381 8.50 -1.06 8.01
N PRO A 382 8.78 0.24 8.01
CA PRO A 382 10.12 0.76 7.75
C PRO A 382 11.10 0.35 8.87
N ASP A 383 12.38 0.17 8.55
CA ASP A 383 13.43 -0.05 9.54
C ASP A 383 13.67 1.17 10.46
N ALA A 384 14.46 1.01 11.52
CA ALA A 384 14.72 2.06 12.50
C ALA A 384 15.34 3.34 11.91
N VAL A 385 16.25 3.22 10.95
CA VAL A 385 16.86 4.35 10.25
C VAL A 385 15.82 5.06 9.40
N ALA A 386 15.05 4.30 8.61
CA ALA A 386 14.01 4.83 7.75
C ALA A 386 12.92 5.55 8.57
N VAL A 387 12.49 5.00 9.70
CA VAL A 387 11.55 5.65 10.64
C VAL A 387 12.07 7.02 11.07
N GLN A 388 13.30 7.10 11.57
CA GLN A 388 13.87 8.38 12.03
C GLN A 388 14.03 9.37 10.88
N ARG A 389 14.52 8.91 9.71
CA ARG A 389 14.66 9.73 8.49
C ARG A 389 13.32 10.31 8.03
N LEU A 390 12.27 9.50 7.99
CA LEU A 390 10.93 9.91 7.56
C LEU A 390 10.31 10.90 8.53
N ILE A 391 10.39 10.67 9.85
CA ILE A 391 9.88 11.62 10.85
C ILE A 391 10.68 12.93 10.78
N ALA A 392 11.99 12.87 10.58
CA ALA A 392 12.83 14.06 10.41
C ALA A 392 12.42 14.87 9.17
N LYS A 393 12.08 14.18 8.08
CA LYS A 393 11.54 14.79 6.85
C LYS A 393 10.16 15.42 7.09
N MET A 394 9.28 14.78 7.85
CA MET A 394 8.00 15.35 8.27
C MET A 394 8.18 16.65 9.06
N VAL A 395 9.02 16.62 10.12
CA VAL A 395 9.32 17.82 10.92
C VAL A 395 9.87 18.94 10.05
N HIS A 396 10.79 18.63 9.13
CA HIS A 396 11.35 19.64 8.22
C HIS A 396 10.31 20.30 7.30
N ASN A 397 9.27 19.56 6.92
CA ASN A 397 8.18 20.06 6.08
C ASN A 397 7.01 20.65 6.90
N GLY A 398 7.19 20.82 8.20
CA GLY A 398 6.23 21.50 9.09
C GLY A 398 5.08 20.61 9.56
N THR A 399 5.25 19.29 9.52
CA THR A 399 4.30 18.34 10.10
C THR A 399 4.28 18.46 11.63
N GLU A 400 3.08 18.52 12.20
CA GLU A 400 2.82 18.75 13.62
C GLU A 400 2.40 17.48 14.36
N ALA A 401 1.86 16.48 13.63
CA ALA A 401 1.53 15.17 14.18
C ALA A 401 1.91 14.04 13.20
N VAL A 402 2.32 12.89 13.72
CA VAL A 402 2.55 11.67 12.93
C VAL A 402 1.74 10.52 13.49
N VAL A 403 1.02 9.82 12.61
CA VAL A 403 0.33 8.57 12.94
C VAL A 403 1.17 7.40 12.45
N ILE A 404 1.49 6.45 13.32
CA ILE A 404 2.38 5.33 13.02
C ILE A 404 1.62 4.03 13.28
N GLU A 405 1.49 3.20 12.25
CA GLU A 405 1.14 1.80 12.43
C GLU A 405 2.31 1.09 13.12
N ALA A 406 2.18 0.86 14.42
CA ALA A 406 3.19 0.18 15.24
C ALA A 406 2.96 -1.33 15.18
N SER A 407 3.42 -1.96 14.08
CA SER A 407 3.29 -3.40 13.88
C SER A 407 3.98 -4.19 15.00
N SER A 408 3.44 -5.36 15.35
CA SER A 408 4.04 -6.23 16.37
C SER A 408 5.47 -6.61 16.02
N GLN A 409 5.76 -6.84 14.73
CA GLN A 409 7.11 -7.09 14.22
C GLN A 409 8.03 -5.88 14.41
N GLY A 410 7.57 -4.67 14.07
CA GLY A 410 8.37 -3.47 14.24
C GLY A 410 8.68 -3.18 15.72
N LEU A 411 7.73 -3.43 16.62
CA LEU A 411 7.95 -3.34 18.06
C LEU A 411 8.88 -4.45 18.58
N ALA A 412 8.75 -5.68 18.09
CA ALA A 412 9.62 -6.80 18.47
C ALA A 412 11.09 -6.51 18.11
N LEU A 413 11.32 -6.03 16.89
CA LEU A 413 12.65 -5.69 16.34
C LEU A 413 13.21 -4.33 16.82
N GLY A 414 12.47 -3.60 17.65
CA GLY A 414 12.90 -2.29 18.16
C GLY A 414 12.94 -1.17 17.12
N ARG A 415 12.24 -1.32 15.98
CA ARG A 415 12.21 -0.30 14.90
C ARG A 415 11.65 1.05 15.38
N TYR A 416 10.83 1.02 16.42
CA TYR A 416 10.23 2.21 17.04
C TYR A 416 10.86 2.58 18.38
N ASP A 417 11.99 1.97 18.77
CA ASP A 417 12.52 2.13 20.13
C ASP A 417 13.03 3.53 20.45
N GLU A 418 13.27 4.34 19.42
CA GLU A 418 13.66 5.73 19.56
C GLU A 418 12.57 6.70 19.08
N VAL A 419 11.32 6.23 19.00
CA VAL A 419 10.16 7.07 18.75
C VAL A 419 9.55 7.48 20.10
N ASP A 420 9.47 8.79 20.31
CA ASP A 420 8.94 9.41 21.53
C ASP A 420 7.41 9.57 21.46
N PHE A 421 6.68 8.45 21.52
CA PHE A 421 5.21 8.42 21.40
C PHE A 421 4.49 9.23 22.49
N ASP A 422 3.47 9.99 22.07
CA ASP A 422 2.54 10.70 22.94
C ASP A 422 1.30 9.87 23.26
N ILE A 423 0.85 9.05 22.31
CA ILE A 423 -0.40 8.28 22.42
C ILE A 423 -0.17 6.85 21.98
N ALA A 424 -0.61 5.89 22.80
CA ALA A 424 -0.65 4.48 22.47
C ALA A 424 -2.09 4.01 22.29
N VAL A 425 -2.41 3.42 21.14
CA VAL A 425 -3.72 2.89 20.80
C VAL A 425 -3.65 1.37 20.61
N PHE A 426 -4.54 0.64 21.26
CA PHE A 426 -4.70 -0.81 21.10
C PHE A 426 -6.07 -1.11 20.47
N THR A 427 -6.06 -1.83 19.34
CA THR A 427 -7.27 -2.22 18.60
C THR A 427 -7.83 -3.58 19.05
N ASN A 428 -7.07 -4.65 18.85
CA ASN A 428 -7.42 -6.02 19.25
C ASN A 428 -6.19 -6.92 19.19
N LEU A 429 -6.28 -8.09 19.80
CA LEU A 429 -5.30 -9.16 19.72
C LEU A 429 -6.00 -10.49 19.39
N THR A 430 -5.83 -10.96 18.17
CA THR A 430 -6.24 -12.30 17.73
C THR A 430 -5.01 -13.14 17.38
N ARG A 431 -5.18 -14.47 17.31
CA ARG A 431 -4.10 -15.36 16.84
C ARG A 431 -3.77 -15.04 15.39
N ASP A 432 -2.61 -14.44 15.19
CA ASP A 432 -2.02 -14.09 13.90
C ASP A 432 -0.49 -14.04 14.07
N HIS A 433 0.27 -14.20 12.99
CA HIS A 433 1.73 -14.10 12.98
C HIS A 433 2.49 -15.02 13.98
N LEU A 434 1.97 -16.23 14.25
CA LEU A 434 2.63 -17.19 15.15
C LEU A 434 4.03 -17.61 14.65
N ASP A 435 4.25 -17.60 13.33
CA ASP A 435 5.53 -17.96 12.73
C ASP A 435 6.65 -16.96 13.11
N LEU A 436 6.29 -15.71 13.40
CA LEU A 436 7.23 -14.66 13.80
C LEU A 436 7.49 -14.63 15.30
N HIS A 437 6.43 -14.75 16.11
CA HIS A 437 6.52 -14.56 17.56
C HIS A 437 6.68 -15.87 18.34
N GLY A 438 6.50 -17.03 17.71
CA GLY A 438 6.57 -18.35 18.36
C GLY A 438 5.42 -18.65 19.33
N SER A 439 4.92 -17.66 20.07
CA SER A 439 3.81 -17.77 21.02
C SER A 439 2.89 -16.54 21.02
N GLU A 440 1.63 -16.75 21.41
CA GLU A 440 0.64 -15.68 21.60
C GLU A 440 1.07 -14.68 22.70
N GLU A 441 1.81 -15.17 23.72
CA GLU A 441 2.36 -14.34 24.79
C GLU A 441 3.45 -13.39 24.27
N GLU A 442 4.36 -13.87 23.43
CA GLU A 442 5.40 -13.03 22.80
C GLU A 442 4.79 -12.00 21.84
N HIS A 443 3.74 -12.38 21.10
CA HIS A 443 2.98 -11.47 20.25
C HIS A 443 2.35 -10.32 21.08
N ARG A 444 1.69 -10.66 22.19
CA ARG A 444 1.13 -9.69 23.14
C ARG A 444 2.19 -8.80 23.76
N ASN A 445 3.30 -9.39 24.23
CA ASN A 445 4.39 -8.65 24.87
C ASN A 445 5.06 -7.67 23.91
N SER A 446 5.20 -8.05 22.63
CA SER A 446 5.73 -7.16 21.60
C SER A 446 4.86 -5.92 21.41
N MET A 447 3.53 -6.07 21.34
CA MET A 447 2.61 -4.91 21.31
C MET A 447 2.66 -4.10 22.62
N GLY A 448 2.86 -4.79 23.75
CA GLY A 448 2.96 -4.18 25.08
C GLY A 448 4.08 -3.13 25.20
N LYS A 449 5.19 -3.30 24.47
CA LYS A 449 6.32 -2.34 24.44
C LYS A 449 5.88 -0.90 24.13
N LEU A 450 4.83 -0.72 23.31
CA LEU A 450 4.27 0.61 23.03
C LEU A 450 3.65 1.25 24.28
N PHE A 451 2.92 0.46 25.07
CA PHE A 451 2.23 0.90 26.28
C PHE A 451 3.17 1.08 27.47
N GLU A 452 4.25 0.29 27.55
CA GLU A 452 5.30 0.43 28.58
C GLU A 452 5.94 1.82 28.56
N ARG A 453 6.03 2.44 27.38
CA ARG A 453 6.59 3.79 27.18
C ARG A 453 5.67 4.90 27.66
N MET A 454 4.41 4.61 27.96
CA MET A 454 3.45 5.59 28.45
C MET A 454 3.70 5.87 29.94
N VAL A 455 4.70 6.72 30.22
CA VAL A 455 5.16 7.01 31.59
C VAL A 455 4.82 8.40 32.14
N ASP A 456 4.58 9.42 31.29
CA ASP A 456 4.31 10.80 31.72
C ASP A 456 2.80 11.10 31.74
N PRO A 457 2.17 11.29 32.93
CA PRO A 457 0.74 11.57 33.03
C PRO A 457 0.29 12.90 32.42
N GLU A 458 1.18 13.89 32.34
CA GLU A 458 0.81 15.20 31.82
C GLU A 458 0.69 15.15 30.29
N ARG A 459 1.57 14.40 29.65
CA ARG A 459 1.74 14.30 28.20
C ARG A 459 1.07 13.07 27.59
N HIS A 460 1.31 11.88 28.13
CA HIS A 460 0.97 10.63 27.47
C HIS A 460 -0.50 10.25 27.63
N ARG A 461 -1.04 9.50 26.67
CA ARG A 461 -2.41 8.96 26.72
C ARG A 461 -2.43 7.51 26.26
N LYS A 462 -3.33 6.72 26.85
CA LYS A 462 -3.61 5.34 26.41
C LYS A 462 -5.04 5.26 25.89
N VAL A 463 -5.23 4.57 24.77
CA VAL A 463 -6.53 4.27 24.18
C VAL A 463 -6.64 2.76 24.01
N VAL A 464 -7.64 2.13 24.64
CA VAL A 464 -7.71 0.66 24.74
C VAL A 464 -9.12 0.17 24.44
N ASN A 465 -9.23 -0.78 23.51
CA ASN A 465 -10.45 -1.57 23.31
C ASN A 465 -10.64 -2.52 24.50
N ILE A 466 -11.71 -2.36 25.26
CA ILE A 466 -11.97 -3.22 26.43
C ILE A 466 -12.85 -4.44 26.13
N ASP A 467 -13.40 -4.56 24.92
CA ASP A 467 -14.05 -5.80 24.49
C ASP A 467 -13.02 -6.90 24.20
N ASP A 468 -11.75 -6.54 24.00
CA ASP A 468 -10.66 -7.50 23.86
C ASP A 468 -10.28 -8.10 25.23
N PRO A 469 -10.19 -9.44 25.37
CA PRO A 469 -9.80 -10.10 26.61
C PRO A 469 -8.42 -9.71 27.15
N ASN A 470 -7.51 -9.24 26.29
CA ASN A 470 -6.16 -8.81 26.66
C ASN A 470 -6.09 -7.34 27.09
N SER A 471 -7.20 -6.60 27.05
CA SER A 471 -7.26 -5.17 27.40
C SER A 471 -6.65 -4.84 28.76
N SER A 472 -6.90 -5.67 29.77
CA SER A 472 -6.34 -5.54 31.12
C SER A 472 -4.81 -5.48 31.13
N TYR A 473 -4.15 -6.30 30.33
CA TYR A 473 -2.69 -6.31 30.19
C TYR A 473 -2.18 -4.95 29.70
N PHE A 474 -2.77 -4.40 28.63
CA PHE A 474 -2.34 -3.10 28.07
C PHE A 474 -2.65 -1.92 28.99
N ILE A 475 -3.74 -1.98 29.77
CA ILE A 475 -4.11 -0.97 30.76
C ILE A 475 -3.07 -0.90 31.89
N GLU A 476 -2.58 -2.05 32.34
CA GLU A 476 -1.64 -2.16 33.47
C GLU A 476 -0.19 -1.77 33.11
N LEU A 477 0.19 -1.81 31.83
CA LEU A 477 1.53 -1.43 31.37
C LEU A 477 1.79 0.07 31.46
N GLY A 478 3.04 0.46 31.70
CA GLY A 478 3.44 1.86 31.85
C GLY A 478 3.05 2.47 33.20
N ASN A 479 2.90 3.80 33.25
CA ASN A 479 2.51 4.48 34.48
C ASN A 479 0.96 4.40 34.67
N PRO A 480 0.45 3.97 35.84
CA PRO A 480 -0.98 3.91 36.12
C PRO A 480 -1.67 5.28 36.21
N ASP A 481 -0.91 6.36 36.44
CA ASP A 481 -1.44 7.72 36.50
C ASP A 481 -1.67 8.34 35.11
N VAL A 482 -1.16 7.70 34.04
CA VAL A 482 -1.41 8.13 32.66
C VAL A 482 -2.90 7.97 32.32
N PRO A 483 -3.58 9.04 31.85
CA PRO A 483 -4.99 8.95 31.48
C PRO A 483 -5.25 7.90 30.39
N ILE A 484 -6.33 7.15 30.59
CA ILE A 484 -6.77 6.08 29.69
C ILE A 484 -8.18 6.42 29.21
N VAL A 485 -8.40 6.36 27.90
CA VAL A 485 -9.73 6.36 27.29
C VAL A 485 -10.05 4.94 26.86
N LYS A 486 -11.10 4.38 27.45
CA LYS A 486 -11.56 3.03 27.12
C LYS A 486 -12.66 3.12 26.08
N TYR A 487 -12.60 2.27 25.08
CA TYR A 487 -13.69 2.14 24.12
C TYR A 487 -14.13 0.70 23.99
N ALA A 488 -15.40 0.53 23.64
CA ALA A 488 -16.03 -0.76 23.43
C ALA A 488 -17.26 -0.58 22.56
N MET A 489 -17.63 -1.65 21.87
CA MET A 489 -18.94 -1.81 21.26
C MET A 489 -19.95 -2.33 22.28
N ASP A 490 -19.55 -3.33 23.08
CA ASP A 490 -20.46 -4.09 23.93
C ASP A 490 -20.32 -3.74 25.43
N ASP A 491 -19.09 -3.57 25.95
CA ASP A 491 -18.86 -3.22 27.35
C ASP A 491 -19.21 -1.75 27.69
N LYS A 492 -20.30 -1.55 28.43
CA LYS A 492 -20.77 -0.23 28.90
C LYS A 492 -19.87 0.43 29.96
N ASN A 493 -18.81 -0.23 30.43
CA ASN A 493 -17.77 0.40 31.25
C ASN A 493 -16.80 1.26 30.44
N ALA A 494 -16.93 1.27 29.10
CA ALA A 494 -16.17 2.14 28.22
C ALA A 494 -16.57 3.61 28.36
N ASP A 495 -15.61 4.50 28.11
CA ASP A 495 -15.83 5.93 28.02
C ASP A 495 -16.45 6.32 26.66
N VAL A 496 -16.08 5.59 25.60
CA VAL A 496 -16.57 5.78 24.22
C VAL A 496 -17.22 4.49 23.73
N TYR A 497 -18.51 4.55 23.39
CA TYR A 497 -19.25 3.38 22.91
C TYR A 497 -20.45 3.78 22.03
N PRO A 498 -20.94 2.90 21.14
CA PRO A 498 -22.10 3.20 20.32
C PRO A 498 -23.39 3.07 21.13
N LEU A 499 -24.29 4.04 20.96
CA LEU A 499 -25.68 3.98 21.40
C LEU A 499 -26.53 3.19 20.42
N LYS A 500 -26.27 3.39 19.12
CA LYS A 500 -26.93 2.75 17.99
C LYS A 500 -25.98 2.81 16.80
N PHE A 501 -26.01 1.79 15.96
CA PHE A 501 -25.45 1.87 14.61
C PHE A 501 -26.32 1.11 13.63
N GLU A 502 -26.30 1.53 12.38
CA GLU A 502 -26.96 0.89 11.25
C GLU A 502 -25.90 0.60 10.19
N LEU A 503 -25.83 -0.67 9.77
CA LEU A 503 -24.93 -1.12 8.71
C LEU A 503 -25.75 -1.27 7.43
N SER A 504 -25.20 -0.80 6.32
CA SER A 504 -25.77 -0.99 4.99
C SER A 504 -24.68 -1.31 3.98
N LEU A 505 -25.06 -1.53 2.73
CA LEU A 505 -24.12 -1.83 1.64
C LEU A 505 -23.29 -0.61 1.20
N PHE A 506 -23.73 0.61 1.52
CA PHE A 506 -23.12 1.84 1.02
C PHE A 506 -22.65 2.79 2.13
N GLU A 507 -23.24 2.71 3.31
CA GLU A 507 -22.90 3.58 4.44
C GLU A 507 -23.02 2.87 5.79
N THR A 508 -22.26 3.36 6.77
CA THR A 508 -22.34 3.01 8.18
C THR A 508 -22.72 4.25 8.99
N GLN A 509 -23.90 4.22 9.62
CA GLN A 509 -24.35 5.29 10.51
C GLN A 509 -24.12 4.88 11.97
N VAL A 510 -23.48 5.73 12.77
CA VAL A 510 -23.15 5.45 14.17
C VAL A 510 -23.48 6.63 15.07
N LEU A 511 -24.26 6.39 16.11
CA LEU A 511 -24.47 7.31 17.21
C LEU A 511 -23.53 6.94 18.37
N VAL A 512 -22.51 7.74 18.63
CA VAL A 512 -21.45 7.45 19.61
C VAL A 512 -21.65 8.27 20.88
N GLN A 513 -21.73 7.60 22.03
CA GLN A 513 -21.63 8.25 23.33
C GLN A 513 -20.16 8.50 23.67
N THR A 514 -19.84 9.72 24.09
CA THR A 514 -18.53 10.10 24.63
C THR A 514 -18.69 10.81 25.98
N PRO A 515 -17.61 11.05 26.75
CA PRO A 515 -17.68 11.86 27.97
C PRO A 515 -18.07 13.32 27.72
N ASP A 516 -17.81 13.83 26.52
CA ASP A 516 -17.99 15.25 26.16
C ASP A 516 -19.32 15.52 25.43
N GLY A 517 -20.03 14.46 25.01
CA GLY A 517 -21.30 14.58 24.30
C GLY A 517 -21.62 13.35 23.45
N ILE A 518 -22.74 13.40 22.74
CA ILE A 518 -23.12 12.39 21.75
C ILE A 518 -22.70 12.89 20.37
N LEU A 519 -22.09 12.02 19.58
CA LEU A 519 -21.73 12.25 18.18
C LEU A 519 -22.63 11.43 17.28
N GLU A 520 -23.07 12.02 16.18
CA GLU A 520 -23.72 11.34 15.06
C GLU A 520 -22.74 11.37 13.90
N ILE A 521 -22.42 10.19 13.35
CA ILE A 521 -21.39 10.00 12.33
C ILE A 521 -21.98 9.16 11.20
N SER A 522 -21.89 9.66 9.97
CA SER A 522 -22.13 8.87 8.75
C SER A 522 -20.81 8.61 8.03
N SER A 523 -20.41 7.34 7.92
CA SER A 523 -19.12 6.96 7.36
C SER A 523 -19.29 6.05 6.15
N GLY A 524 -18.48 6.27 5.10
CA GLY A 524 -18.35 5.34 3.96
C GLY A 524 -17.64 4.02 4.33
N LEU A 525 -17.02 3.94 5.52
CA LEU A 525 -16.37 2.72 5.97
C LEU A 525 -17.40 1.66 6.38
N LEU A 526 -17.45 0.57 5.63
CA LEU A 526 -18.47 -0.47 5.80
C LEU A 526 -18.15 -1.45 6.92
N GLY A 527 -19.19 -1.89 7.62
CA GLY A 527 -19.15 -3.07 8.48
C GLY A 527 -18.79 -2.82 9.95
N ARG A 528 -19.06 -3.84 10.77
CA ARG A 528 -18.90 -3.79 12.24
C ARG A 528 -17.45 -3.51 12.67
N ASP A 529 -16.47 -4.09 11.98
CA ASP A 529 -15.05 -3.86 12.28
C ASP A 529 -14.66 -2.38 12.12
N ASN A 530 -15.25 -1.67 11.16
CA ASN A 530 -15.01 -0.25 10.98
C ASN A 530 -15.69 0.62 12.04
N VAL A 531 -16.79 0.16 12.65
CA VAL A 531 -17.34 0.81 13.85
C VAL A 531 -16.31 0.78 14.99
N TYR A 532 -15.59 -0.33 15.20
CA TYR A 532 -14.49 -0.35 16.19
C TYR A 532 -13.38 0.66 15.85
N ASN A 533 -12.99 0.76 14.58
CA ASN A 533 -11.96 1.71 14.13
C ASN A 533 -12.41 3.18 14.34
N ILE A 534 -13.70 3.47 14.08
CA ILE A 534 -14.32 4.77 14.37
C ILE A 534 -14.27 5.08 15.87
N LEU A 535 -14.67 4.13 16.72
CA LEU A 535 -14.63 4.30 18.18
C LEU A 535 -13.19 4.53 18.68
N ALA A 536 -12.20 3.85 18.11
CA ALA A 536 -10.79 4.05 18.43
C ALA A 536 -10.34 5.47 18.05
N ALA A 537 -10.67 5.96 16.85
CA ALA A 537 -10.35 7.30 16.40
C ALA A 537 -11.03 8.39 17.25
N VAL A 538 -12.33 8.25 17.54
CA VAL A 538 -13.06 9.12 18.48
C VAL A 538 -12.35 9.14 19.83
N SER A 539 -11.91 7.99 20.32
CA SER A 539 -11.22 7.89 21.62
C SER A 539 -9.87 8.59 21.65
N VAL A 540 -9.11 8.57 20.54
CA VAL A 540 -7.91 9.41 20.39
C VAL A 540 -8.29 10.88 20.45
N GLY A 541 -9.35 11.28 19.74
CA GLY A 541 -9.92 12.61 19.78
C GLY A 541 -10.27 13.11 21.18
N ILE A 542 -10.99 12.29 21.95
CA ILE A 542 -11.31 12.57 23.36
C ILE A 542 -10.04 12.65 24.21
N ALA A 543 -9.06 11.77 24.00
CA ALA A 543 -7.81 11.76 24.77
C ALA A 543 -6.99 13.05 24.61
N VAL A 544 -7.07 13.68 23.43
CA VAL A 544 -6.41 14.96 23.12
C VAL A 544 -7.29 16.19 23.34
N GLY A 545 -8.57 16.00 23.71
CA GLY A 545 -9.52 17.10 23.91
C GLY A 545 -9.91 17.83 22.63
N ALA A 546 -10.02 17.09 21.51
CA ALA A 546 -10.43 17.64 20.23
C ALA A 546 -11.90 18.12 20.26
N PRO A 547 -12.23 19.24 19.58
CA PRO A 547 -13.61 19.66 19.41
C PRO A 547 -14.45 18.59 18.72
N LEU A 548 -15.62 18.27 19.27
CA LEU A 548 -16.53 17.24 18.75
C LEU A 548 -16.88 17.41 17.27
N GLU A 549 -17.05 18.65 16.81
CA GLU A 549 -17.32 18.98 15.39
C GLU A 549 -16.18 18.54 14.47
N ASN A 550 -14.92 18.69 14.91
CA ASN A 550 -13.76 18.25 14.13
C ASN A 550 -13.64 16.72 14.12
N LEU A 551 -14.10 16.05 15.18
CA LEU A 551 -14.12 14.58 15.23
C LEU A 551 -15.08 14.01 14.18
N VAL A 552 -16.31 14.53 14.15
CA VAL A 552 -17.31 14.12 13.16
C VAL A 552 -16.77 14.40 11.76
N ARG A 553 -16.40 15.64 11.45
CA ARG A 553 -15.88 16.01 10.14
C ARG A 553 -14.72 15.12 9.68
N GLY A 554 -13.71 14.93 10.54
CA GLY A 554 -12.54 14.15 10.16
C GLY A 554 -12.84 12.66 9.94
N ILE A 555 -13.83 12.10 10.63
CA ILE A 555 -14.23 10.70 10.41
C ILE A 555 -15.08 10.58 9.13
N GLU A 556 -16.00 11.50 8.90
CA GLU A 556 -16.88 11.51 7.72
C GLU A 556 -16.13 11.84 6.42
N GLU A 557 -15.00 12.55 6.48
CA GLU A 557 -14.14 12.86 5.32
C GLU A 557 -13.35 11.63 4.81
N VAL A 558 -13.34 10.52 5.57
CA VAL A 558 -12.73 9.26 5.11
C VAL A 558 -13.78 8.40 4.42
N ASP A 559 -13.93 8.60 3.11
CA ASP A 559 -14.85 7.82 2.27
C ASP A 559 -14.46 6.33 2.25
N ALA A 560 -13.17 6.05 2.03
CA ALA A 560 -12.62 4.71 2.01
C ALA A 560 -11.15 4.67 2.44
N VAL A 561 -10.70 3.48 2.88
CA VAL A 561 -9.30 3.20 3.12
C VAL A 561 -8.81 2.29 1.99
N PRO A 562 -7.77 2.69 1.22
CA PRO A 562 -7.36 1.96 0.02
C PRO A 562 -7.12 0.46 0.28
N GLY A 563 -7.86 -0.40 -0.40
CA GLY A 563 -7.76 -1.87 -0.29
C GLY A 563 -8.16 -2.47 1.06
N ARG A 564 -8.98 -1.75 1.86
CA ARG A 564 -9.48 -2.20 3.17
C ARG A 564 -10.99 -2.04 3.24
N CYS A 565 -11.72 -3.06 2.79
CA CYS A 565 -13.16 -3.02 2.58
C CYS A 565 -13.57 -1.75 1.81
N GLU A 566 -12.81 -1.43 0.75
CA GLU A 566 -12.98 -0.21 -0.05
C GLU A 566 -14.20 -0.37 -0.94
N LEU A 567 -15.22 0.45 -0.71
CA LEU A 567 -16.40 0.53 -1.55
C LEU A 567 -16.04 1.27 -2.85
N ILE A 568 -16.32 0.64 -3.98
CA ILE A 568 -16.29 1.25 -5.31
C ILE A 568 -17.73 1.57 -5.68
N ASP A 569 -18.06 2.86 -5.62
CA ASP A 569 -19.39 3.37 -5.93
C ASP A 569 -19.29 4.36 -7.09
N GLU A 570 -19.85 3.96 -8.22
CA GLU A 570 -20.03 4.75 -9.45
C GLU A 570 -21.54 4.97 -9.69
N GLU A 571 -22.33 5.07 -8.61
CA GLU A 571 -23.79 5.26 -8.58
C GLU A 571 -24.63 4.03 -8.99
N GLN A 572 -24.04 2.83 -8.92
CA GLN A 572 -24.76 1.59 -9.24
C GLN A 572 -25.68 1.10 -8.09
N ALA A 573 -26.61 0.20 -8.41
CA ALA A 573 -27.60 -0.33 -7.45
C ALA A 573 -27.10 -1.47 -6.53
N PHE A 574 -25.81 -1.80 -6.55
CA PHE A 574 -25.20 -2.90 -5.77
C PHE A 574 -23.79 -2.53 -5.30
N ALA A 575 -23.31 -3.13 -4.21
CA ALA A 575 -22.00 -2.77 -3.68
C ALA A 575 -20.88 -3.55 -4.39
N VAL A 576 -19.75 -2.88 -4.63
CA VAL A 576 -18.50 -3.53 -5.05
C VAL A 576 -17.43 -3.20 -4.01
N ILE A 577 -16.86 -4.22 -3.38
CA ILE A 577 -15.89 -4.09 -2.29
C ILE A 577 -14.55 -4.67 -2.74
N VAL A 578 -13.48 -3.88 -2.64
CA VAL A 578 -12.10 -4.33 -2.87
C VAL A 578 -11.36 -4.44 -1.54
N ASP A 579 -10.74 -5.59 -1.27
CA ASP A 579 -10.03 -5.85 -0.01
C ASP A 579 -8.77 -6.72 -0.18
N HIS A 580 -7.78 -6.50 0.69
CA HIS A 580 -6.51 -7.22 0.71
C HIS A 580 -6.57 -8.60 1.40
N ALA A 581 -7.75 -9.13 1.74
CA ALA A 581 -7.88 -10.42 2.41
C ALA A 581 -7.25 -11.58 1.63
N GLN A 582 -5.99 -11.89 1.96
CA GLN A 582 -5.16 -12.90 1.28
C GLN A 582 -4.87 -14.16 2.13
N THR A 583 -5.54 -14.30 3.28
CA THR A 583 -5.49 -15.49 4.14
C THR A 583 -6.91 -16.04 4.37
N PRO A 584 -7.06 -17.35 4.68
CA PRO A 584 -8.37 -17.94 4.96
C PRO A 584 -9.12 -17.21 6.08
N GLU A 585 -8.41 -16.79 7.14
CA GLU A 585 -8.97 -16.09 8.29
C GLU A 585 -9.43 -14.68 7.92
N ALA A 586 -8.62 -13.93 7.17
CA ALA A 586 -8.97 -12.59 6.71
C ALA A 586 -10.16 -12.62 5.76
N LEU A 587 -10.17 -13.55 4.80
CA LEU A 587 -11.27 -13.74 3.85
C LEU A 587 -12.56 -14.16 4.58
N SER A 588 -12.44 -15.07 5.54
CA SER A 588 -13.55 -15.51 6.38
C SER A 588 -14.21 -14.33 7.08
N ARG A 589 -13.41 -13.42 7.65
CA ARG A 589 -13.90 -12.24 8.36
C ARG A 589 -14.51 -11.20 7.43
N LEU A 590 -13.87 -10.95 6.27
CA LEU A 590 -14.39 -10.05 5.25
C LEU A 590 -15.79 -10.49 4.81
N LEU A 591 -15.97 -11.78 4.52
CA LEU A 591 -17.26 -12.33 4.07
C LEU A 591 -18.31 -12.37 5.19
N ASP A 592 -17.91 -12.62 6.45
CA ASP A 592 -18.83 -12.49 7.60
C ASP A 592 -19.31 -11.04 7.75
N THR A 593 -18.39 -10.07 7.69
CA THR A 593 -18.70 -8.63 7.76
C THR A 593 -19.60 -8.21 6.60
N THR A 594 -19.30 -8.68 5.39
CA THR A 594 -20.10 -8.43 4.19
C THR A 594 -21.52 -8.99 4.35
N ARG A 595 -21.66 -10.18 4.94
CA ARG A 595 -22.98 -10.77 5.20
C ARG A 595 -23.79 -9.98 6.23
N GLU A 596 -23.14 -9.35 7.21
CA GLU A 596 -23.79 -8.47 8.19
C GLU A 596 -24.38 -7.19 7.57
N LEU A 597 -23.89 -6.76 6.40
CA LEU A 597 -24.44 -5.60 5.66
C LEU A 597 -25.82 -5.88 5.04
N GLY A 598 -26.29 -7.14 5.09
CA GLY A 598 -27.59 -7.55 4.57
C GLY A 598 -27.71 -7.68 3.04
N PRO A 599 -26.69 -8.13 2.29
CA PRO A 599 -26.80 -8.33 0.85
C PRO A 599 -27.79 -9.46 0.50
N ARG A 600 -28.42 -9.36 -0.66
CA ARG A 600 -29.23 -10.42 -1.26
C ARG A 600 -28.37 -11.62 -1.66
N ARG A 601 -27.24 -11.36 -2.33
CA ARG A 601 -26.27 -12.35 -2.83
C ARG A 601 -24.84 -11.81 -2.68
N ILE A 602 -23.90 -12.69 -2.32
CA ILE A 602 -22.46 -12.37 -2.29
C ILE A 602 -21.76 -13.05 -3.46
N ILE A 603 -21.07 -12.26 -4.29
CA ILE A 603 -20.27 -12.69 -5.44
C ILE A 603 -18.81 -12.42 -5.12
N THR A 604 -17.96 -13.44 -4.99
CA THR A 604 -16.58 -13.27 -4.52
C THR A 604 -15.57 -13.64 -5.59
N VAL A 605 -14.63 -12.74 -5.89
CA VAL A 605 -13.44 -13.01 -6.72
C VAL A 605 -12.25 -13.18 -5.80
N ILE A 606 -11.60 -14.34 -5.85
CA ILE A 606 -10.39 -14.62 -5.07
C ILE A 606 -9.30 -15.20 -5.97
N GLY A 607 -8.07 -14.81 -5.69
CA GLY A 607 -6.88 -15.43 -6.27
C GLY A 607 -5.85 -15.77 -5.21
N CYS A 608 -4.80 -16.49 -5.62
CA CYS A 608 -3.66 -16.82 -4.77
C CYS A 608 -2.36 -16.53 -5.52
N CYS A 609 -1.37 -16.00 -4.79
CA CYS A 609 -0.04 -15.79 -5.35
C CYS A 609 0.72 -17.11 -5.57
N GLY A 610 1.54 -17.13 -6.61
CA GLY A 610 2.54 -18.18 -6.85
C GLY A 610 3.71 -18.10 -5.89
N GLU A 611 4.43 -19.21 -5.76
CA GLU A 611 5.62 -19.35 -4.89
C GLU A 611 5.39 -19.02 -3.39
N GLY A 612 4.12 -18.89 -2.98
CA GLY A 612 3.71 -18.68 -1.60
C GLY A 612 3.33 -19.98 -0.89
N GLU A 613 2.62 -19.85 0.23
CA GLU A 613 2.13 -20.99 1.02
C GLU A 613 1.02 -21.76 0.29
N ARG A 614 1.39 -22.76 -0.52
CA ARG A 614 0.41 -23.61 -1.25
C ARG A 614 -0.71 -24.18 -0.37
N GLY A 615 -0.41 -24.46 0.91
CA GLY A 615 -1.38 -24.99 1.87
C GLY A 615 -2.60 -24.10 2.13
N LYS A 616 -2.50 -22.78 1.90
CA LYS A 616 -3.62 -21.84 2.10
C LYS A 616 -4.63 -21.85 0.96
N ARG A 617 -4.20 -22.22 -0.26
CA ARG A 617 -5.02 -22.20 -1.50
C ARG A 617 -6.35 -22.96 -1.36
N PRO A 618 -6.36 -24.25 -0.98
CA PRO A 618 -7.61 -24.98 -0.82
C PRO A 618 -8.47 -24.44 0.34
N LEU A 619 -7.85 -23.91 1.40
CA LEU A 619 -8.57 -23.34 2.53
C LEU A 619 -9.29 -22.05 2.15
N MET A 620 -8.66 -21.18 1.35
CA MET A 620 -9.27 -19.96 0.82
C MET A 620 -10.49 -20.27 -0.06
N THR A 621 -10.36 -21.21 -1.00
CA THR A 621 -11.49 -21.65 -1.83
C THR A 621 -12.64 -22.14 -0.98
N LYS A 622 -12.36 -23.01 -0.01
CA LYS A 622 -13.39 -23.54 0.88
C LYS A 622 -14.14 -22.43 1.61
N VAL A 623 -13.42 -21.48 2.21
CA VAL A 623 -14.02 -20.33 2.89
C VAL A 623 -14.89 -19.51 1.94
N ALA A 624 -14.39 -19.18 0.74
CA ALA A 624 -15.16 -18.44 -0.25
C ALA A 624 -16.45 -19.17 -0.63
N THR A 625 -16.36 -20.47 -0.93
CA THR A 625 -17.51 -21.28 -1.35
C THR A 625 -18.49 -21.59 -0.24
N ASP A 626 -18.07 -21.57 1.02
CA ASP A 626 -18.95 -21.76 2.16
C ASP A 626 -19.76 -20.49 2.48
N LYS A 627 -19.22 -19.30 2.17
CA LYS A 627 -19.77 -17.99 2.60
C LYS A 627 -20.33 -17.11 1.48
N SER A 628 -20.00 -17.42 0.23
CA SER A 628 -20.45 -16.68 -0.96
C SER A 628 -21.36 -17.55 -1.82
N ASP A 629 -22.35 -16.93 -2.43
CA ASP A 629 -23.32 -17.59 -3.30
C ASP A 629 -22.70 -17.92 -4.67
N VAL A 630 -21.80 -17.04 -5.14
CA VAL A 630 -21.01 -17.19 -6.36
C VAL A 630 -19.55 -16.94 -6.04
N VAL A 631 -18.65 -17.79 -6.53
CA VAL A 631 -17.19 -17.64 -6.37
C VAL A 631 -16.49 -17.72 -7.71
N MET A 632 -15.64 -16.75 -8.03
CA MET A 632 -14.72 -16.78 -9.16
C MET A 632 -13.29 -16.96 -8.65
N LEU A 633 -12.67 -18.08 -9.03
CA LEU A 633 -11.26 -18.35 -8.78
C LEU A 633 -10.42 -17.83 -9.94
N THR A 634 -9.34 -17.12 -9.60
CA THR A 634 -8.40 -16.58 -10.57
C THR A 634 -6.96 -16.57 -10.04
N SER A 635 -5.98 -16.13 -10.83
CA SER A 635 -4.64 -15.88 -10.30
C SER A 635 -4.60 -14.54 -9.55
N ASP A 636 -3.69 -14.44 -8.58
CA ASP A 636 -3.23 -13.15 -8.07
C ASP A 636 -1.91 -12.82 -8.77
N ASN A 637 -0.78 -12.78 -8.07
CA ASN A 637 0.56 -12.67 -8.64
C ASN A 637 1.15 -14.09 -8.88
N PRO A 638 1.06 -14.69 -10.08
CA PRO A 638 1.53 -16.06 -10.33
C PRO A 638 3.07 -16.24 -10.24
N LYS A 639 3.86 -15.17 -10.41
CA LYS A 639 5.33 -15.22 -10.41
C LYS A 639 5.82 -16.29 -11.39
N ASN A 640 6.74 -17.17 -10.99
CA ASN A 640 7.25 -18.24 -11.87
C ASN A 640 6.38 -19.51 -11.91
N GLU A 641 5.20 -19.49 -11.28
CA GLU A 641 4.29 -20.63 -11.25
C GLU A 641 3.22 -20.51 -12.33
N ASP A 642 2.78 -21.64 -12.91
CA ASP A 642 1.69 -21.66 -13.88
C ASP A 642 0.36 -21.29 -13.17
N PRO A 643 -0.38 -20.26 -13.63
CA PRO A 643 -1.70 -19.92 -13.08
C PRO A 643 -2.67 -21.11 -12.99
N LEU A 644 -2.60 -22.05 -13.94
CA LEU A 644 -3.47 -23.23 -13.94
C LEU A 644 -3.14 -24.20 -12.81
N ASP A 645 -1.85 -24.32 -12.42
CA ASP A 645 -1.44 -25.13 -11.27
C ASP A 645 -1.92 -24.50 -9.96
N ILE A 646 -1.91 -23.17 -9.87
CA ILE A 646 -2.47 -22.44 -8.71
C ILE A 646 -3.96 -22.72 -8.58
N LEU A 647 -4.69 -22.67 -9.70
CA LEU A 647 -6.13 -22.92 -9.73
C LEU A 647 -6.47 -24.39 -9.42
N ASP A 648 -5.67 -25.36 -9.86
CA ASP A 648 -5.83 -26.77 -9.48
C ASP A 648 -5.66 -26.97 -7.97
N ASP A 649 -4.64 -26.35 -7.36
CA ASP A 649 -4.45 -26.35 -5.90
C ASP A 649 -5.65 -25.70 -5.17
N MET A 650 -6.23 -24.64 -5.73
CA MET A 650 -7.43 -23.98 -5.18
C MET A 650 -8.67 -24.88 -5.27
N LEU A 651 -8.88 -25.58 -6.40
CA LEU A 651 -10.01 -26.51 -6.59
C LEU A 651 -10.03 -27.66 -5.58
N ALA A 652 -8.85 -28.08 -5.07
CA ALA A 652 -8.77 -29.09 -4.04
C ALA A 652 -9.55 -28.71 -2.76
N GLY A 653 -9.82 -27.42 -2.53
CA GLY A 653 -10.66 -26.92 -1.44
C GLY A 653 -12.11 -27.41 -1.46
N VAL A 654 -12.63 -27.71 -2.65
CA VAL A 654 -13.96 -28.32 -2.87
C VAL A 654 -13.86 -29.81 -3.24
N GLY A 655 -12.67 -30.39 -3.12
CA GLY A 655 -12.41 -31.79 -3.44
C GLY A 655 -12.37 -32.11 -4.94
N TRP A 656 -12.11 -31.10 -5.78
CA TRP A 656 -12.01 -31.26 -7.23
C TRP A 656 -10.57 -31.07 -7.71
N SER A 657 -10.27 -31.67 -8.85
CA SER A 657 -9.13 -31.29 -9.69
C SER A 657 -9.62 -30.52 -10.92
N MET A 658 -8.71 -29.90 -11.66
CA MET A 658 -8.97 -29.28 -12.95
C MET A 658 -9.65 -30.28 -13.92
N GLN A 659 -9.28 -31.56 -13.87
CA GLN A 659 -9.94 -32.60 -14.67
C GLN A 659 -11.39 -32.86 -14.24
N ASP A 660 -11.71 -32.70 -12.95
CA ASP A 660 -13.08 -32.82 -12.46
C ASP A 660 -13.91 -31.61 -12.85
N TYR A 661 -13.33 -30.41 -12.79
CA TYR A 661 -13.95 -29.17 -13.23
C TYR A 661 -14.28 -29.21 -14.74
N LEU A 662 -13.35 -29.67 -15.58
CA LEU A 662 -13.54 -29.78 -17.04
C LEU A 662 -14.57 -30.86 -17.47
N LYS A 663 -15.07 -31.70 -16.56
CA LYS A 663 -16.16 -32.66 -16.88
C LYS A 663 -17.51 -31.98 -17.00
N TYR A 664 -17.67 -30.80 -16.40
CA TYR A 664 -18.86 -29.98 -16.55
C TYR A 664 -18.74 -29.28 -17.93
N GLY A 665 -19.53 -29.76 -18.91
CA GLY A 665 -19.37 -29.43 -20.33
C GLY A 665 -20.10 -28.15 -20.78
N GLU A 666 -20.14 -27.90 -22.10
CA GLU A 666 -20.69 -26.68 -22.75
C GLU A 666 -22.11 -26.26 -22.31
N ASN A 667 -22.94 -27.18 -21.79
CA ASN A 667 -24.30 -26.88 -21.31
C ASN A 667 -24.41 -26.65 -19.80
N ASP A 668 -23.32 -26.85 -19.06
CA ASP A 668 -23.23 -26.76 -17.59
C ASP A 668 -21.92 -26.04 -17.24
N TYR A 669 -21.72 -24.83 -17.80
CA TYR A 669 -20.56 -23.94 -17.56
C TYR A 669 -20.36 -23.56 -16.07
N TYR A 670 -21.26 -24.03 -15.20
CA TYR A 670 -21.51 -23.58 -13.84
C TYR A 670 -21.69 -24.81 -12.95
N PRO A 671 -20.61 -25.46 -12.48
CA PRO A 671 -20.77 -26.64 -11.64
C PRO A 671 -21.41 -26.23 -10.31
N PRO A 672 -22.65 -26.68 -10.02
CA PRO A 672 -23.27 -26.39 -8.73
C PRO A 672 -22.53 -27.18 -7.67
N LEU A 673 -22.14 -26.49 -6.60
CA LEU A 673 -21.59 -27.14 -5.43
C LEU A 673 -22.71 -27.85 -4.65
N PRO A 674 -22.40 -28.85 -3.82
CA PRO A 674 -23.41 -29.56 -3.02
C PRO A 674 -24.26 -28.66 -2.10
N ASN A 675 -23.77 -27.47 -1.77
CA ASN A 675 -24.46 -26.45 -0.98
C ASN A 675 -25.39 -25.54 -1.83
N GLY A 676 -25.43 -25.71 -3.15
CA GLY A 676 -26.21 -24.91 -4.08
C GLY A 676 -25.51 -23.65 -4.59
N HIS A 677 -24.29 -23.36 -4.11
CA HIS A 677 -23.49 -22.22 -4.58
C HIS A 677 -22.81 -22.54 -5.92
N ARG A 678 -22.30 -21.51 -6.60
CA ARG A 678 -21.66 -21.65 -7.92
C ARG A 678 -20.18 -21.32 -7.85
N LEU A 679 -19.37 -22.07 -8.60
CA LEU A 679 -17.92 -21.88 -8.69
C LEU A 679 -17.48 -21.71 -10.15
N PHE A 680 -16.67 -20.69 -10.38
CA PHE A 680 -16.13 -20.30 -11.67
C PHE A 680 -14.62 -20.26 -11.61
N LEU A 681 -13.98 -20.50 -12.74
CA LEU A 681 -12.52 -20.49 -12.86
C LEU A 681 -12.14 -19.70 -14.08
N HIS A 682 -11.28 -18.71 -13.90
CA HIS A 682 -10.70 -17.94 -14.98
C HIS A 682 -9.26 -17.56 -14.62
N ASP A 683 -8.28 -17.97 -15.42
CA ASP A 683 -6.86 -17.70 -15.19
C ASP A 683 -6.52 -16.20 -15.25
N ILE A 684 -7.17 -15.44 -16.12
CA ILE A 684 -6.96 -13.98 -16.22
C ILE A 684 -7.80 -13.22 -15.18
N ARG A 685 -7.15 -12.57 -14.22
CA ARG A 685 -7.79 -11.79 -13.13
C ARG A 685 -8.70 -10.67 -13.63
N ARG A 686 -8.25 -9.88 -14.62
CA ARG A 686 -9.05 -8.84 -15.27
C ARG A 686 -10.43 -9.34 -15.69
N VAL A 687 -10.46 -10.51 -16.32
CA VAL A 687 -11.68 -11.09 -16.86
C VAL A 687 -12.59 -11.59 -15.74
N ALA A 688 -12.02 -12.21 -14.69
CA ALA A 688 -12.75 -12.64 -13.51
C ALA A 688 -13.41 -11.45 -12.78
N VAL A 689 -12.65 -10.38 -12.54
CA VAL A 689 -13.16 -9.16 -11.86
C VAL A 689 -14.29 -8.54 -12.66
N ARG A 690 -14.08 -8.28 -13.96
CA ARG A 690 -15.10 -7.66 -14.82
C ARG A 690 -16.36 -8.51 -14.93
N ALA A 691 -16.21 -9.84 -15.02
CA ALA A 691 -17.34 -10.76 -15.04
C ALA A 691 -18.14 -10.74 -13.73
N ALA A 692 -17.46 -10.73 -12.57
CA ALA A 692 -18.12 -10.65 -11.27
C ALA A 692 -18.90 -9.34 -11.08
N VAL A 693 -18.31 -8.21 -11.49
CA VAL A 693 -18.98 -6.90 -11.47
C VAL A 693 -20.20 -6.91 -12.39
N ALA A 694 -20.07 -7.45 -13.60
CA ALA A 694 -21.21 -7.56 -14.53
C ALA A 694 -22.34 -8.44 -14.00
N MET A 695 -22.05 -9.45 -13.16
CA MET A 695 -23.07 -10.28 -12.52
C MET A 695 -23.87 -9.58 -11.41
N GLY A 696 -23.43 -8.41 -10.94
CA GLY A 696 -24.10 -7.66 -9.88
C GLY A 696 -25.52 -7.23 -10.27
N GLU A 697 -26.47 -7.46 -9.34
CA GLU A 697 -27.85 -6.99 -9.45
C GLU A 697 -28.22 -6.18 -8.20
N GLU A 698 -29.32 -5.42 -8.25
CA GLU A 698 -29.82 -4.63 -7.12
C GLU A 698 -29.82 -5.41 -5.79
N GLY A 699 -29.14 -4.86 -4.78
CA GLY A 699 -29.01 -5.46 -3.45
C GLY A 699 -27.95 -6.56 -3.32
N ASP A 700 -27.21 -6.88 -4.38
CA ASP A 700 -26.05 -7.77 -4.29
C ASP A 700 -24.80 -7.03 -3.75
N VAL A 701 -23.78 -7.83 -3.46
CA VAL A 701 -22.44 -7.33 -3.22
C VAL A 701 -21.41 -8.19 -3.94
N VAL A 702 -20.51 -7.52 -4.65
CA VAL A 702 -19.34 -8.11 -5.29
C VAL A 702 -18.13 -7.85 -4.41
N VAL A 703 -17.39 -8.90 -4.04
CA VAL A 703 -16.20 -8.82 -3.19
C VAL A 703 -14.99 -9.26 -4.00
N VAL A 704 -14.06 -8.35 -4.26
CA VAL A 704 -12.78 -8.64 -4.92
C VAL A 704 -11.68 -8.67 -3.87
N ALA A 705 -11.18 -9.87 -3.58
CA ALA A 705 -10.21 -10.10 -2.52
C ALA A 705 -8.83 -10.51 -3.05
N GLY A 706 -7.79 -10.26 -2.26
CA GLY A 706 -6.41 -10.67 -2.52
C GLY A 706 -5.46 -9.47 -2.58
N LYS A 707 -5.46 -8.75 -3.71
CA LYS A 707 -4.54 -7.61 -3.95
C LYS A 707 -4.85 -6.40 -3.07
N GLY A 708 -6.12 -6.02 -2.95
CA GLY A 708 -6.53 -4.83 -2.20
C GLY A 708 -5.98 -3.54 -2.81
N ASN A 709 -4.88 -3.02 -2.27
CA ASN A 709 -4.25 -1.77 -2.72
C ASN A 709 -3.03 -1.97 -3.62
N GLU A 710 -2.64 -3.22 -3.89
CA GLU A 710 -1.56 -3.55 -4.83
C GLU A 710 -2.00 -3.25 -6.26
N THR A 711 -1.12 -2.58 -7.03
CA THR A 711 -1.43 -2.05 -8.38
C THR A 711 -0.58 -2.71 -9.46
N TYR A 712 -0.18 -3.96 -9.24
CA TYR A 712 0.65 -4.72 -10.16
C TYR A 712 0.20 -6.17 -10.25
N ASP A 713 0.54 -6.79 -11.37
CA ASP A 713 0.55 -8.23 -11.57
C ASP A 713 1.95 -8.71 -11.96
N ILE A 714 2.37 -9.85 -11.41
CA ILE A 714 3.73 -10.38 -11.60
C ILE A 714 3.65 -11.75 -12.26
N GLU A 715 4.16 -11.84 -13.49
CA GLU A 715 4.31 -13.10 -14.25
C GLU A 715 5.76 -13.29 -14.70
N GLY A 716 6.43 -14.30 -14.13
CA GLY A 716 7.88 -14.49 -14.25
C GLY A 716 8.65 -13.27 -13.74
N ASP A 717 9.47 -12.69 -14.61
CA ASP A 717 10.25 -11.48 -14.35
C ASP A 717 9.54 -10.18 -14.78
N LYS A 718 8.28 -10.26 -15.23
CA LYS A 718 7.52 -9.10 -15.69
C LYS A 718 6.58 -8.61 -14.59
N GLU A 719 6.58 -7.30 -14.40
CA GLU A 719 5.63 -6.57 -13.56
C GLU A 719 4.80 -5.68 -14.48
N GLU A 720 3.50 -5.93 -14.54
CA GLU A 720 2.53 -5.16 -15.34
C GLU A 720 1.58 -4.40 -14.42
N PHE A 721 1.15 -3.22 -14.83
CA PHE A 721 0.19 -2.44 -14.04
C PHE A 721 -1.18 -3.10 -14.05
N PHE A 722 -1.73 -3.34 -12.87
CA PHE A 722 -3.04 -3.94 -12.68
C PHE A 722 -3.62 -3.53 -11.32
N ASP A 723 -4.75 -2.84 -11.30
CA ASP A 723 -5.41 -2.39 -10.07
C ASP A 723 -6.87 -2.87 -10.05
N ASP A 724 -7.22 -3.74 -9.09
CA ASP A 724 -8.59 -4.26 -8.93
C ASP A 724 -9.63 -3.14 -8.85
N ARG A 725 -9.28 -1.98 -8.28
CA ARG A 725 -10.19 -0.84 -8.10
C ARG A 725 -10.46 -0.15 -9.43
N GLU A 726 -9.43 0.04 -10.25
CA GLU A 726 -9.59 0.60 -11.59
C GLU A 726 -10.39 -0.37 -12.47
N GLU A 727 -10.09 -1.67 -12.40
CA GLU A 727 -10.85 -2.68 -13.15
C GLU A 727 -12.33 -2.75 -12.72
N CYS A 728 -12.63 -2.57 -11.43
CA CYS A 728 -14.00 -2.48 -10.93
C CYS A 728 -14.71 -1.22 -11.45
N ARG A 729 -14.08 -0.05 -11.36
CA ARG A 729 -14.66 1.22 -11.87
C ARG A 729 -14.92 1.15 -13.37
N GLU A 730 -13.93 0.68 -14.14
CA GLU A 730 -14.09 0.49 -15.57
C GLU A 730 -15.23 -0.49 -15.87
N ALA A 731 -15.31 -1.61 -15.17
CA ALA A 731 -16.39 -2.59 -15.36
C ALA A 731 -17.77 -1.98 -15.10
N LEU A 732 -17.92 -1.21 -14.01
CA LEU A 732 -19.17 -0.57 -13.61
C LEU A 732 -19.72 0.36 -14.70
N HIS A 733 -18.87 1.14 -15.37
CA HIS A 733 -19.29 2.00 -16.48
C HIS A 733 -19.92 1.23 -17.66
N TYR A 734 -19.55 -0.03 -17.86
CA TYR A 734 -20.13 -0.86 -18.93
C TYR A 734 -21.35 -1.68 -18.48
N VAL A 735 -21.63 -1.81 -17.17
CA VAL A 735 -22.78 -2.61 -16.68
C VAL A 735 -24.09 -2.05 -17.20
N ASP A 736 -24.26 -0.73 -17.15
CA ASP A 736 -25.46 -0.06 -17.65
C ASP A 736 -25.63 -0.26 -19.17
N GLU A 737 -24.53 -0.21 -19.94
CA GLU A 737 -24.56 -0.46 -21.38
C GLU A 737 -24.99 -1.90 -21.70
N LEU A 738 -24.49 -2.88 -20.94
CA LEU A 738 -24.86 -4.29 -21.10
C LEU A 738 -26.34 -4.52 -20.79
N HIS A 739 -26.85 -3.91 -19.71
CA HIS A 739 -28.27 -3.98 -19.35
C HIS A 739 -29.16 -3.30 -20.40
N GLN A 740 -28.75 -2.12 -20.90
CA GLN A 740 -29.46 -1.42 -21.98
C GLN A 740 -29.45 -2.20 -23.30
N ALA A 741 -28.37 -2.95 -23.58
CA ALA A 741 -28.27 -3.85 -24.72
C ALA A 741 -29.15 -5.12 -24.57
N GLY A 742 -29.80 -5.32 -23.42
CA GLY A 742 -30.67 -6.47 -23.15
C GLY A 742 -29.91 -7.76 -22.90
N ILE A 743 -28.63 -7.66 -22.51
CA ILE A 743 -27.77 -8.80 -22.19
C ILE A 743 -28.05 -9.23 -20.75
N ASP A 744 -28.47 -10.48 -20.56
CA ASP A 744 -28.65 -11.07 -19.23
C ASP A 744 -27.28 -11.40 -18.62
N THR A 745 -26.86 -10.60 -17.64
CA THR A 745 -25.56 -10.73 -16.97
C THR A 745 -25.65 -11.54 -15.68
N SER A 746 -26.86 -11.91 -15.22
CA SER A 746 -27.14 -12.54 -13.92
C SER A 746 -26.45 -13.90 -13.73
N GLU A 747 -26.10 -14.55 -14.84
CA GLU A 747 -25.40 -15.81 -14.93
C GLU A 747 -24.11 -15.74 -15.77
N PHE A 748 -23.46 -14.59 -15.94
CA PHE A 748 -22.23 -14.50 -16.75
C PHE A 748 -21.04 -15.30 -16.22
N PRO A 749 -20.21 -15.86 -17.13
CA PRO A 749 -18.74 -15.81 -17.02
C PRO A 749 -18.09 -15.81 -18.43
N TRP A 750 -18.83 -15.29 -19.42
CA TRP A 750 -18.64 -15.25 -20.88
C TRP A 750 -18.97 -16.55 -21.65
N ARG A 751 -20.10 -16.53 -22.39
CA ARG A 751 -20.32 -17.36 -23.58
C ARG A 751 -19.36 -16.88 -24.68
N LEU A 752 -18.61 -17.76 -25.34
CA LEU A 752 -18.18 -17.46 -26.70
C LEU A 752 -19.43 -17.52 -27.59
N PRO A 753 -19.74 -16.47 -28.40
CA PRO A 753 -20.88 -16.51 -29.31
C PRO A 753 -20.67 -17.63 -30.32
N GLU A 754 -21.74 -18.38 -30.56
CA GLU A 754 -21.86 -19.23 -31.73
C GLU A 754 -21.45 -18.43 -32.97
N SER A 755 -20.50 -18.96 -33.72
CA SER A 755 -20.44 -18.76 -35.15
C SER A 755 -21.84 -18.97 -35.73
N HIS A 756 -22.40 -17.89 -36.29
CA HIS A 756 -23.54 -17.94 -37.21
C HIS A 756 -23.26 -18.82 -38.43
#